data_AF-A0A1W1YRA0-F1
#
_entry.id   AF-A0A1W1YRA0-F1
#
_cell.length_a   1.000
_cell.length_b   1.000
_cell.length_c   1.000
_cell.angle_alpha   90.00
_cell.angle_beta   90.00
_cell.angle_gamma   90.00
#
_symmetry.space_group_name_H-M   'P 1'
#
loop_
_entity.id
_entity.type
_entity.pdbx_description
1 polymer ?
#
loop_
_entity_poly.entity_id
_entity_poly.type
_entity_poly.pdbx_seq_one_letter_code
_entity_poly.pdbx_strand_id
1 'polypeptide(L)'
;MKIRVFMPALMALLLMGSTNLYAVDIYVSPIGRDDNEGTKDRPLATLNHALRKVRELRRLNDPAVKSGIRIIMENGIYRLAEPVVIRPEDSGTADSPTRIIKPAGAVAVLSGGKPLKGWEKVQHALPGVQNEVKVKLWMIDIADLDDNNLEFRQLWIDGKKAIKARDRNHGEMERILSWNFPAKTCRIPLPNGKDLGNVSGMEMVIQQWWAIANLRIKSVKIQGREAELSFMEPESRVQSEHPWPAPWISAKTGNSPFYLSNAIQFLDEPGEWYADRQKGKLYYWPRQGENMQQAEAVVPYLETLVKMEGTIDHSVSYVFFEGISFQHAGWLRPSRFGHVPHQAGMYMLDAYKLKIPGTPGKKTLENQAWVGRPAAAVEVSYAHHTGFEGCSFEHHASTGLDYKRGTYNNKVNGNLFRDIGGSGILVGTFSDEATEVHLPYNPKDEREICTNESITNNLVTDVTNEDWGCVGIGAGFVRGINIANNEISNVAYSGISMGWGWTPTANAMRNNTIRANKIHHYGKYLYDVSGIYTLSAQPGSVICDNYIDSIYKAPYPHDPEHWFYLYTDEGSAHFTVRNNWTPAEKYLQNANGPGNVWIGNGPKVSDTVKLKAGIQDNYTYLLKYRNLKLFDQPVNSVESGNGNEIVIELILLVGTAQFKDLVAEICREKGVPASAIYSWKNRLLVYATIANPEPLMNQFRQRIAGAEVRLYQDLVYKFETKVHCGREPVKEWDNIILSTNLVKNKSLQKEYLRYHATQFEKWPEVASGFCNADFQQLRIFKLDRQLMLIISIPKGASLDELNPRTTLNNPRVDEWNGLMKKYQEGIPGTKPGEVWVFFDKNN
;
A
#
# COMPACT_ATOMS: atom_id res chain seq x y z
N MET A 1 -0.86 -81.18 -68.30
CA MET A 1 0.32 -80.69 -67.55
C MET A 1 0.43 -79.19 -67.84
N LYS A 2 0.24 -78.21 -66.95
CA LYS A 2 0.01 -78.08 -65.50
C LYS A 2 -0.91 -76.84 -65.32
N ILE A 3 -2.06 -77.10 -64.68
CA ILE A 3 -2.83 -76.36 -63.67
C ILE A 3 -2.69 -74.81 -63.62
N ARG A 4 -3.85 -74.16 -63.82
CA ARG A 4 -4.21 -72.79 -63.43
C ARG A 4 -4.23 -72.66 -61.90
N VAL A 5 -3.69 -71.58 -61.35
CA VAL A 5 -4.05 -71.07 -60.02
C VAL A 5 -4.45 -69.61 -60.15
N PHE A 6 -5.75 -69.35 -59.97
CA PHE A 6 -6.33 -68.04 -59.70
C PHE A 6 -6.05 -67.71 -58.22
N MET A 7 -5.61 -66.49 -57.94
CA MET A 7 -5.48 -65.97 -56.58
C MET A 7 -6.11 -64.57 -56.56
N PRO A 8 -7.28 -64.40 -55.90
CA PRO A 8 -7.80 -63.09 -55.54
C PRO A 8 -7.56 -62.86 -54.04
N ALA A 9 -7.00 -61.71 -53.63
CA ALA A 9 -7.31 -61.12 -52.32
C ALA A 9 -6.63 -59.77 -52.08
N LEU A 10 -7.48 -58.80 -51.73
CA LEU A 10 -7.27 -57.70 -50.80
C LEU A 10 -6.17 -56.67 -51.12
N MET A 11 -6.57 -55.68 -51.91
CA MET A 11 -6.05 -54.32 -51.78
C MET A 11 -6.77 -53.65 -50.61
N ALA A 12 -6.25 -53.81 -49.39
CA ALA A 12 -6.72 -53.08 -48.22
C ALA A 12 -6.22 -51.63 -48.34
N LEU A 13 -7.12 -50.73 -48.75
CA LEU A 13 -6.90 -49.29 -48.68
C LEU A 13 -6.82 -48.91 -47.20
N LEU A 14 -5.60 -48.81 -46.65
CA LEU A 14 -5.34 -48.16 -45.38
C LEU A 14 -5.59 -46.66 -45.57
N LEU A 15 -6.85 -46.25 -45.40
CA LEU A 15 -7.20 -44.90 -45.00
C LEU A 15 -6.61 -44.69 -43.60
N MET A 16 -5.31 -44.36 -43.54
CA MET A 16 -4.74 -43.67 -42.40
C MET A 16 -5.35 -42.26 -42.38
N GLY A 17 -6.58 -42.18 -41.86
CA GLY A 17 -7.12 -40.92 -41.39
C GLY A 17 -6.17 -40.42 -40.30
N SER A 18 -5.43 -39.37 -40.61
CA SER A 18 -4.80 -38.52 -39.63
C SER A 18 -5.89 -37.96 -38.73
N THR A 19 -6.22 -38.69 -37.68
CA THR A 19 -7.00 -38.15 -36.56
C THR A 19 -6.11 -37.10 -35.91
N ASN A 20 -6.31 -35.85 -36.30
CA ASN A 20 -5.85 -34.74 -35.47
C ASN A 20 -6.50 -34.94 -34.10
N LEU A 21 -5.73 -35.43 -33.13
CA LEU A 21 -6.17 -35.53 -31.74
C LEU A 21 -6.32 -34.10 -31.20
N TYR A 22 -7.52 -33.53 -31.36
CA TYR A 22 -7.90 -32.30 -30.68
C TYR A 22 -8.18 -32.60 -29.20
N ALA A 23 -7.87 -31.64 -28.33
CA ALA A 23 -8.35 -31.65 -26.95
C ALA A 23 -9.89 -31.82 -26.93
N VAL A 24 -10.42 -32.53 -25.94
CA VAL A 24 -11.87 -32.66 -25.76
C VAL A 24 -12.45 -31.31 -25.38
N ASP A 25 -13.50 -30.89 -26.08
CA ASP A 25 -14.25 -29.69 -25.72
C ASP A 25 -15.50 -30.03 -24.92
N ILE A 26 -15.68 -29.35 -23.79
CA ILE A 26 -16.88 -29.37 -22.96
C ILE A 26 -17.44 -27.96 -22.93
N TYR A 27 -18.65 -27.76 -23.45
CA TYR A 27 -19.28 -26.44 -23.54
C TYR A 27 -20.17 -26.18 -22.32
N VAL A 28 -20.07 -24.97 -21.77
CA VAL A 28 -20.87 -24.47 -20.66
C VAL A 28 -21.54 -23.17 -21.08
N SER A 29 -22.84 -23.02 -20.83
CA SER A 29 -23.64 -21.89 -21.29
C SER A 29 -24.67 -21.45 -20.24
N PRO A 30 -24.99 -20.15 -20.09
CA PRO A 30 -26.03 -19.68 -19.17
C PRO A 30 -27.44 -20.22 -19.49
N ILE A 31 -27.66 -20.65 -20.73
CA ILE A 31 -28.92 -21.28 -21.18
C ILE A 31 -28.79 -22.81 -21.33
N GLY A 32 -27.67 -23.39 -20.90
CA GLY A 32 -27.41 -24.83 -20.90
C GLY A 32 -28.21 -25.57 -19.83
N ARG A 33 -28.00 -26.88 -19.76
CA ARG A 33 -28.60 -27.76 -18.73
C ARG A 33 -27.59 -28.80 -18.28
N ASP A 34 -27.55 -29.11 -16.99
CA ASP A 34 -26.57 -30.04 -16.43
C ASP A 34 -26.89 -31.52 -16.69
N ASP A 35 -28.05 -31.81 -17.28
CA ASP A 35 -28.41 -33.12 -17.86
C ASP A 35 -27.98 -33.27 -19.34
N ASN A 36 -27.42 -32.21 -19.94
CA ASN A 36 -26.85 -32.30 -21.29
C ASN A 36 -25.49 -32.98 -21.31
N GLU A 37 -25.07 -33.42 -22.50
CA GLU A 37 -23.77 -34.03 -22.71
C GLU A 37 -22.62 -33.02 -22.61
N GLY A 38 -22.85 -31.70 -22.76
CA GLY A 38 -21.77 -30.70 -22.79
C GLY A 38 -21.12 -30.56 -24.16
N THR A 39 -21.84 -30.87 -25.24
CA THR A 39 -21.44 -30.57 -26.61
C THR A 39 -21.82 -29.13 -26.96
N LYS A 40 -21.32 -28.59 -28.08
CA LYS A 40 -21.65 -27.23 -28.52
C LYS A 40 -23.16 -27.00 -28.69
N ASP A 41 -23.88 -27.99 -29.23
CA ASP A 41 -25.33 -27.88 -29.46
C ASP A 41 -26.15 -28.18 -28.19
N ARG A 42 -25.55 -28.86 -27.21
CA ARG A 42 -26.17 -29.22 -25.92
C ARG A 42 -25.18 -28.93 -24.78
N PRO A 43 -24.95 -27.65 -24.45
CA PRO A 43 -24.00 -27.26 -23.42
C PRO A 43 -24.52 -27.56 -22.01
N LEU A 44 -23.58 -27.77 -21.08
CA LEU A 44 -23.85 -27.82 -19.65
C LEU A 44 -24.24 -26.44 -19.12
N ALA A 45 -24.93 -26.38 -17.99
CA ALA A 45 -25.29 -25.10 -17.36
C ALA A 45 -24.15 -24.58 -16.45
N THR A 46 -23.46 -25.49 -15.76
CA THR A 46 -22.51 -25.13 -14.69
C THR A 46 -21.09 -25.66 -14.91
N LEU A 47 -20.12 -24.89 -14.42
CA LEU A 47 -18.72 -25.33 -14.36
C LEU A 47 -18.54 -26.56 -13.45
N ASN A 48 -19.37 -26.70 -12.40
CA ASN A 48 -19.37 -27.87 -11.51
C ASN A 48 -19.64 -29.18 -12.28
N HIS A 49 -20.64 -29.19 -13.16
CA HIS A 49 -20.93 -30.37 -13.97
C HIS A 49 -19.89 -30.60 -15.06
N ALA A 50 -19.30 -29.53 -15.63
CA ALA A 50 -18.21 -29.66 -16.59
C ALA A 50 -16.96 -30.30 -15.95
N LEU A 51 -16.59 -29.88 -14.74
CA LEU A 51 -15.51 -30.51 -13.96
C LEU A 51 -15.83 -31.95 -13.59
N ARG A 52 -17.07 -32.27 -13.20
CA ARG A 52 -17.49 -33.66 -12.98
C ARG A 52 -17.32 -34.51 -14.24
N LYS A 53 -17.64 -33.97 -15.42
CA LYS A 53 -17.41 -34.66 -16.69
C LYS A 53 -15.92 -34.86 -16.98
N VAL A 54 -15.08 -33.84 -16.75
CA VAL A 54 -13.61 -33.98 -16.80
C VAL A 54 -13.14 -35.15 -15.94
N ARG A 55 -13.58 -35.18 -14.69
CA ARG A 55 -13.24 -36.20 -13.70
C ARG A 55 -13.61 -37.60 -14.18
N GLU A 56 -14.83 -37.77 -14.70
CA GLU A 56 -15.28 -39.08 -15.20
C GLU A 56 -14.51 -39.53 -16.43
N LEU A 57 -14.22 -38.64 -17.38
CA LEU A 57 -13.39 -38.96 -18.54
C LEU A 57 -11.99 -39.42 -18.13
N ARG A 58 -11.38 -38.75 -17.14
CA ARG A 58 -10.08 -39.14 -16.59
C ARG A 58 -10.15 -40.48 -15.85
N ARG A 59 -11.15 -40.67 -14.98
CA ARG A 59 -11.37 -41.92 -14.23
C ARG A 59 -11.54 -43.13 -15.15
N LEU A 60 -12.22 -42.94 -16.29
CA LEU A 60 -12.47 -44.00 -17.27
C LEU A 60 -11.31 -44.20 -18.27
N ASN A 61 -10.23 -43.41 -18.18
CA ASN A 61 -9.14 -43.37 -19.16
C ASN A 61 -9.66 -43.18 -20.59
N ASP A 62 -10.64 -42.30 -20.77
CA ASP A 62 -11.22 -42.05 -22.08
C ASP A 62 -10.12 -41.62 -23.08
N PRO A 63 -9.98 -42.27 -24.26
CA PRO A 63 -8.92 -41.96 -25.21
C PRO A 63 -8.87 -40.49 -25.64
N ALA A 64 -9.99 -39.78 -25.56
CA ALA A 64 -10.09 -38.40 -25.98
C ALA A 64 -9.35 -37.44 -25.03
N VAL A 65 -9.09 -37.81 -23.77
CA VAL A 65 -8.37 -36.93 -22.83
C VAL A 65 -6.87 -36.81 -23.15
N LYS A 66 -6.31 -37.63 -24.05
CA LYS A 66 -4.86 -37.71 -24.30
C LYS A 66 -4.19 -36.37 -24.61
N SER A 67 -4.90 -35.45 -25.26
CA SER A 67 -4.38 -34.12 -25.65
C SER A 67 -4.92 -32.98 -24.79
N GLY A 68 -5.44 -33.30 -23.60
CA GLY A 68 -6.04 -32.36 -22.67
C GLY A 68 -7.53 -32.15 -22.90
N ILE A 69 -8.13 -31.35 -22.02
CA ILE A 69 -9.55 -31.03 -22.02
C ILE A 69 -9.73 -29.53 -21.92
N ARG A 70 -10.60 -28.97 -22.75
CA ARG A 70 -11.02 -27.56 -22.71
C ARG A 70 -12.46 -27.48 -22.22
N ILE A 71 -12.68 -26.75 -21.15
CA ILE A 71 -14.01 -26.30 -20.75
C ILE A 71 -14.22 -24.92 -21.36
N ILE A 72 -15.10 -24.82 -22.35
CA ILE A 72 -15.41 -23.59 -23.07
C ILE A 72 -16.63 -22.94 -22.43
N MET A 73 -16.39 -21.87 -21.69
CA MET A 73 -17.43 -21.03 -21.11
C MET A 73 -17.94 -20.03 -22.15
N GLU A 74 -19.19 -20.19 -22.59
CA GLU A 74 -19.84 -19.26 -23.50
C GLU A 74 -20.07 -17.89 -22.85
N ASN A 75 -20.47 -16.92 -23.67
CA ASN A 75 -20.70 -15.55 -23.23
C ASN A 75 -21.85 -15.48 -22.20
N GLY A 76 -21.55 -14.98 -21.01
CA GLY A 76 -22.55 -14.63 -20.00
C GLY A 76 -22.04 -14.63 -18.57
N ILE A 77 -22.98 -14.44 -17.65
CA ILE A 77 -22.76 -14.41 -16.20
C ILE A 77 -23.29 -15.72 -15.60
N TYR A 78 -22.40 -16.49 -15.01
CA TYR A 78 -22.65 -17.74 -14.32
C TYR A 78 -22.76 -17.45 -12.82
N ARG A 79 -23.99 -17.38 -12.31
CA ARG A 79 -24.25 -17.11 -10.89
C ARG A 79 -24.08 -18.39 -10.09
N LEU A 80 -23.20 -18.34 -9.10
CA LEU A 80 -22.85 -19.46 -8.25
C LEU A 80 -23.76 -19.51 -7.03
N ALA A 81 -24.38 -20.67 -6.79
CA ALA A 81 -25.08 -20.96 -5.55
C ALA A 81 -24.14 -21.52 -4.47
N GLU A 82 -23.01 -22.08 -4.89
CA GLU A 82 -21.96 -22.65 -4.06
C GLU A 82 -20.60 -22.49 -4.76
N PRO A 83 -19.46 -22.56 -4.03
CA PRO A 83 -18.14 -22.51 -4.64
C PRO A 83 -17.92 -23.65 -5.65
N VAL A 84 -17.20 -23.35 -6.73
CA VAL A 84 -16.68 -24.37 -7.65
C VAL A 84 -15.46 -25.03 -7.00
N VAL A 85 -15.52 -26.34 -6.75
CA VAL A 85 -14.45 -27.09 -6.10
C VAL A 85 -13.68 -27.93 -7.12
N ILE A 86 -12.42 -27.56 -7.35
CA ILE A 86 -11.44 -28.33 -8.13
C ILE A 86 -10.62 -29.16 -7.15
N ARG A 87 -10.65 -30.48 -7.35
CA ARG A 87 -10.07 -31.48 -6.42
C ARG A 87 -9.01 -32.35 -7.11
N PRO A 88 -8.28 -33.21 -6.38
CA PRO A 88 -7.17 -33.98 -6.96
C PRO A 88 -7.57 -34.82 -8.18
N GLU A 89 -8.78 -35.37 -8.20
CA GLU A 89 -9.30 -36.17 -9.31
C GLU A 89 -9.56 -35.37 -10.60
N ASP A 90 -9.58 -34.03 -10.52
CA ASP A 90 -9.74 -33.15 -11.68
C ASP A 90 -8.39 -32.83 -12.36
N SER A 91 -7.29 -33.26 -11.75
CA SER A 91 -5.93 -32.97 -12.19
C SER A 91 -5.65 -33.46 -13.60
N GLY A 92 -4.94 -32.63 -14.37
CA GLY A 92 -4.37 -33.01 -15.65
C GLY A 92 -2.93 -33.51 -15.53
N THR A 93 -2.26 -33.55 -16.67
CA THR A 93 -0.81 -33.71 -16.78
C THR A 93 -0.25 -32.60 -17.67
N ALA A 94 1.08 -32.53 -17.80
CA ALA A 94 1.71 -31.59 -18.74
C ALA A 94 1.19 -31.78 -20.18
N ASP A 95 0.97 -33.03 -20.60
CA ASP A 95 0.47 -33.37 -21.94
C ASP A 95 -1.07 -33.32 -22.05
N SER A 96 -1.78 -33.45 -20.92
CA SER A 96 -3.23 -33.47 -20.84
C SER A 96 -3.77 -32.49 -19.76
N PRO A 97 -3.56 -31.18 -19.91
CA PRO A 97 -4.08 -30.20 -18.96
C PRO A 97 -5.60 -30.06 -19.06
N THR A 98 -6.23 -29.55 -18.00
CA THR A 98 -7.60 -29.04 -18.04
C THR A 98 -7.55 -27.51 -18.17
N ARG A 99 -8.11 -26.95 -19.25
CA ARG A 99 -8.15 -25.50 -19.49
C ARG A 99 -9.58 -24.99 -19.47
N ILE A 100 -9.88 -24.08 -18.56
CA ILE A 100 -11.16 -23.39 -18.45
C ILE A 100 -11.02 -22.05 -19.17
N ILE A 101 -11.63 -21.95 -20.33
CA ILE A 101 -11.40 -20.86 -21.29
C ILE A 101 -12.72 -20.23 -21.70
N LYS A 102 -12.64 -19.08 -22.37
CA LYS A 102 -13.78 -18.48 -23.07
C LYS A 102 -13.46 -18.29 -24.56
N PRO A 103 -14.48 -18.28 -25.46
CA PRO A 103 -14.29 -17.89 -26.84
C PRO A 103 -13.70 -16.47 -26.97
N ALA A 104 -13.01 -16.21 -28.07
CA ALA A 104 -12.51 -14.87 -28.38
C ALA A 104 -13.66 -13.84 -28.42
N GLY A 105 -13.46 -12.69 -27.79
CA GLY A 105 -14.48 -11.63 -27.68
C GLY A 105 -15.62 -11.89 -26.69
N ALA A 106 -15.79 -13.12 -26.20
CA ALA A 106 -16.81 -13.44 -25.19
C ALA A 106 -16.44 -12.85 -23.82
N VAL A 107 -17.46 -12.64 -22.98
CA VAL A 107 -17.32 -12.32 -21.55
C VAL A 107 -17.86 -13.50 -20.76
N ALA A 108 -17.04 -14.13 -19.90
CA ALA A 108 -17.45 -15.22 -19.03
C ALA A 108 -17.17 -14.84 -17.57
N VAL A 109 -18.22 -14.62 -16.79
CA VAL A 109 -18.13 -14.16 -15.39
C VAL A 109 -18.65 -15.25 -14.46
N LEU A 110 -17.80 -15.73 -13.55
CA LEU A 110 -18.22 -16.47 -12.36
C LEU A 110 -18.59 -15.45 -11.29
N SER A 111 -19.87 -15.36 -10.93
CA SER A 111 -20.38 -14.36 -9.99
C SER A 111 -20.91 -15.03 -8.72
N GLY A 112 -20.43 -14.61 -7.56
CA GLY A 112 -20.99 -14.97 -6.25
C GLY A 112 -22.11 -14.05 -5.79
N GLY A 113 -22.59 -13.15 -6.66
CA GLY A 113 -23.55 -12.11 -6.32
C GLY A 113 -25.00 -12.48 -6.64
N LYS A 114 -25.92 -11.98 -5.79
CA LYS A 114 -27.37 -12.03 -6.02
C LYS A 114 -27.84 -10.71 -6.64
N PRO A 115 -28.53 -10.74 -7.81
CA PRO A 115 -29.12 -9.54 -8.40
C PRO A 115 -30.37 -9.12 -7.63
N LEU A 116 -30.55 -7.81 -7.46
CA LEU A 116 -31.71 -7.19 -6.80
C LEU A 116 -32.60 -6.53 -7.86
N LYS A 117 -33.91 -6.78 -7.79
CA LYS A 117 -34.92 -6.27 -8.74
C LYS A 117 -36.18 -5.82 -8.00
N GLY A 118 -36.95 -4.93 -8.62
CA GLY A 118 -38.19 -4.43 -8.01
C GLY A 118 -37.96 -3.23 -7.08
N TRP A 119 -37.03 -2.34 -7.45
CA TRP A 119 -36.83 -1.09 -6.74
C TRP A 119 -38.03 -0.17 -6.89
N GLU A 120 -38.43 0.47 -5.78
CA GLU A 120 -39.52 1.42 -5.71
C GLU A 120 -39.08 2.71 -5.00
N LYS A 121 -39.74 3.84 -5.29
CA LYS A 121 -39.46 5.08 -4.55
C LYS A 121 -39.98 4.98 -3.12
N VAL A 122 -39.23 5.52 -2.16
CA VAL A 122 -39.68 5.58 -0.77
C VAL A 122 -40.87 6.55 -0.65
N GLN A 123 -42.05 6.02 -0.31
CA GLN A 123 -43.28 6.82 -0.21
C GLN A 123 -43.49 7.38 1.21
N HIS A 124 -43.31 6.53 2.22
CA HIS A 124 -43.61 6.85 3.62
C HIS A 124 -42.49 7.65 4.31
N ALA A 125 -42.82 8.25 5.46
CA ALA A 125 -41.81 8.89 6.30
C ALA A 125 -40.80 7.83 6.79
N LEU A 126 -39.52 8.20 6.78
CA LEU A 126 -38.43 7.32 7.19
C LEU A 126 -37.72 7.97 8.40
N PRO A 127 -37.98 7.50 9.63
CA PRO A 127 -37.36 8.07 10.83
C PRO A 127 -35.83 8.11 10.72
N GLY A 128 -35.23 9.24 11.09
CA GLY A 128 -33.78 9.47 10.97
C GLY A 128 -33.34 10.09 9.63
N VAL A 129 -34.22 10.19 8.63
CA VAL A 129 -33.92 10.78 7.32
C VAL A 129 -34.78 12.02 7.08
N GLN A 130 -34.15 13.11 6.64
CA GLN A 130 -34.84 14.36 6.28
C GLN A 130 -35.76 14.15 5.07
N ASN A 131 -36.87 14.87 5.00
CA ASN A 131 -37.87 14.64 3.95
C ASN A 131 -37.32 14.93 2.54
N GLU A 132 -36.42 15.92 2.42
CA GLU A 132 -35.72 16.32 1.19
C GLU A 132 -34.79 15.22 0.66
N VAL A 133 -34.24 14.41 1.56
CA VAL A 133 -33.44 13.23 1.23
C VAL A 133 -34.36 12.06 0.91
N LYS A 134 -35.38 11.80 1.75
CA LYS A 134 -36.34 10.70 1.59
C LYS A 134 -36.94 10.65 0.20
N VAL A 135 -37.34 11.79 -0.37
CA VAL A 135 -37.96 11.84 -1.71
C VAL A 135 -37.03 11.43 -2.86
N LYS A 136 -35.72 11.34 -2.60
CA LYS A 136 -34.69 10.90 -3.56
C LYS A 136 -34.33 9.42 -3.41
N LEU A 137 -34.77 8.78 -2.32
CA LEU A 137 -34.44 7.39 -2.02
C LEU A 137 -35.31 6.40 -2.78
N TRP A 138 -34.68 5.31 -3.14
CA TRP A 138 -35.30 4.08 -3.62
C TRP A 138 -35.13 2.99 -2.57
N MET A 139 -36.04 2.03 -2.57
CA MET A 139 -36.01 0.89 -1.68
C MET A 139 -36.44 -0.41 -2.37
N ILE A 140 -36.05 -1.52 -1.78
CA ILE A 140 -36.46 -2.87 -2.14
C ILE A 140 -36.61 -3.71 -0.86
N ASP A 141 -37.56 -4.64 -0.85
CA ASP A 141 -37.67 -5.68 0.17
C ASP A 141 -36.64 -6.79 -0.10
N ILE A 142 -35.74 -7.02 0.85
CA ILE A 142 -34.71 -8.06 0.80
C ILE A 142 -35.01 -9.25 1.72
N ALA A 143 -36.09 -9.15 2.50
CA ALA A 143 -36.62 -10.19 3.37
C ALA A 143 -36.83 -11.53 2.65
N ASP A 144 -37.46 -11.49 1.48
CA ASP A 144 -37.92 -12.67 0.75
C ASP A 144 -36.85 -13.31 -0.15
N LEU A 145 -35.62 -12.75 -0.18
CA LEU A 145 -34.57 -13.18 -1.09
C LEU A 145 -33.66 -14.29 -0.53
N ASP A 146 -33.75 -14.59 0.78
CA ASP A 146 -32.93 -15.60 1.45
C ASP A 146 -33.43 -15.98 2.86
N ASP A 147 -34.72 -16.30 3.02
CA ASP A 147 -35.34 -16.62 4.34
C ASP A 147 -34.98 -15.57 5.43
N ASN A 148 -35.04 -14.28 5.09
CA ASN A 148 -34.63 -13.14 5.94
C ASN A 148 -33.16 -13.07 6.39
N ASN A 149 -32.25 -13.84 5.78
CA ASN A 149 -30.85 -13.94 6.22
C ASN A 149 -29.83 -13.27 5.29
N LEU A 150 -30.26 -12.58 4.23
CA LEU A 150 -29.34 -11.94 3.29
C LEU A 150 -28.57 -10.80 3.99
N GLU A 151 -27.29 -11.06 4.25
CA GLU A 151 -26.36 -10.13 4.88
C GLU A 151 -25.22 -9.83 3.92
N PHE A 152 -24.87 -8.56 3.75
CA PHE A 152 -23.81 -8.11 2.85
C PHE A 152 -23.19 -6.80 3.34
N ARG A 153 -21.99 -6.50 2.86
CA ARG A 153 -21.26 -5.27 3.16
C ARG A 153 -21.04 -4.38 1.94
N GLN A 154 -21.39 -4.86 0.74
CA GLN A 154 -21.20 -4.18 -0.54
C GLN A 154 -22.48 -4.22 -1.36
N LEU A 155 -22.65 -3.20 -2.19
CA LEU A 155 -23.69 -3.09 -3.20
C LEU A 155 -23.02 -2.49 -4.45
N TRP A 156 -23.26 -3.09 -5.61
CA TRP A 156 -22.86 -2.53 -6.90
C TRP A 156 -24.10 -2.21 -7.72
N ILE A 157 -24.11 -1.03 -8.34
CA ILE A 157 -25.15 -0.59 -9.28
C ILE A 157 -24.48 -0.35 -10.62
N ASP A 158 -24.88 -1.10 -11.65
CA ASP A 158 -24.31 -1.05 -13.00
C ASP A 158 -22.77 -1.17 -12.99
N GLY A 159 -22.25 -2.10 -12.18
CA GLY A 159 -20.82 -2.37 -12.00
C GLY A 159 -20.06 -1.29 -11.19
N LYS A 160 -20.74 -0.28 -10.63
CA LYS A 160 -20.14 0.75 -9.78
C LYS A 160 -20.48 0.51 -8.32
N LYS A 161 -19.43 0.37 -7.49
CA LYS A 161 -19.58 0.21 -6.04
C LYS A 161 -20.34 1.39 -5.43
N ALA A 162 -21.36 1.10 -4.66
CA ALA A 162 -22.12 2.06 -3.86
C ALA A 162 -21.46 2.21 -2.48
N ILE A 163 -21.67 3.37 -1.85
CA ILE A 163 -21.04 3.73 -0.58
C ILE A 163 -21.96 3.29 0.56
N LYS A 164 -21.46 2.46 1.48
CA LYS A 164 -22.22 2.14 2.69
C LYS A 164 -22.35 3.43 3.52
N ALA A 165 -23.59 3.84 3.81
CA ALA A 165 -23.90 5.14 4.41
C ALA A 165 -23.03 5.44 5.65
N ARG A 166 -22.50 6.65 5.73
CA ARG A 166 -21.53 7.05 6.77
C ARG A 166 -21.68 8.52 7.17
N ASP A 167 -21.27 8.86 8.39
CA ASP A 167 -21.49 10.20 8.97
C ASP A 167 -20.60 11.32 8.39
N ARG A 168 -19.63 10.93 7.55
CA ARG A 168 -18.66 11.80 6.87
C ARG A 168 -18.43 11.35 5.43
N ASN A 169 -18.54 12.27 4.48
CA ASN A 169 -18.40 12.02 3.05
C ASN A 169 -17.05 12.48 2.51
N HIS A 170 -16.77 12.18 1.23
CA HIS A 170 -15.56 12.65 0.51
C HIS A 170 -14.22 12.31 1.19
N GLY A 171 -14.20 11.28 2.04
CA GLY A 171 -13.01 10.86 2.78
C GLY A 171 -12.72 11.71 4.00
N GLU A 172 -13.63 12.58 4.44
CA GLU A 172 -13.53 13.32 5.69
C GLU A 172 -13.61 12.38 6.91
N MET A 173 -12.91 12.73 8.00
CA MET A 173 -12.98 12.03 9.28
C MET A 173 -12.84 12.98 10.45
N GLU A 174 -13.55 12.67 11.53
CA GLU A 174 -13.31 13.28 12.85
C GLU A 174 -12.21 12.53 13.59
N ARG A 175 -11.72 13.11 14.69
CA ARG A 175 -10.72 12.46 15.55
C ARG A 175 -11.31 12.09 16.91
N ILE A 176 -10.90 10.94 17.44
CA ILE A 176 -11.30 10.52 18.79
C ILE A 176 -10.78 11.51 19.84
N LEU A 177 -11.51 11.66 20.94
CA LEU A 177 -11.09 12.47 22.08
C LEU A 177 -10.17 11.66 23.00
N SER A 178 -10.54 10.41 23.28
CA SER A 178 -9.76 9.52 24.14
C SER A 178 -10.19 8.06 24.00
N TRP A 179 -9.31 7.15 24.38
CA TRP A 179 -9.62 5.73 24.59
C TRP A 179 -9.43 5.35 26.07
N ASN A 180 -10.39 4.62 26.64
CA ASN A 180 -10.29 4.04 27.99
C ASN A 180 -10.13 2.53 27.86
N PHE A 181 -8.90 2.03 27.93
CA PHE A 181 -8.58 0.62 27.71
C PHE A 181 -9.24 -0.32 28.77
N PRO A 182 -9.18 -0.05 30.08
CA PRO A 182 -9.88 -0.88 31.07
C PRO A 182 -11.40 -0.94 30.89
N ALA A 183 -12.04 0.21 30.57
CA ALA A 183 -13.48 0.25 30.35
C ALA A 183 -13.91 -0.20 28.94
N LYS A 184 -12.95 -0.35 28.03
CA LYS A 184 -13.14 -0.67 26.61
C LYS A 184 -14.08 0.32 25.89
N THR A 185 -13.96 1.61 26.23
CA THR A 185 -14.78 2.68 25.66
C THR A 185 -13.94 3.71 24.88
N CYS A 186 -14.57 4.32 23.89
CA CYS A 186 -14.00 5.43 23.12
C CYS A 186 -14.87 6.67 23.27
N ARG A 187 -14.27 7.83 23.56
CA ARG A 187 -14.98 9.11 23.52
C ARG A 187 -14.72 9.81 22.20
N ILE A 188 -15.80 10.30 21.60
CA ILE A 188 -15.78 11.04 20.34
C ILE A 188 -16.53 12.37 20.47
N PRO A 189 -16.26 13.36 19.60
CA PRO A 189 -17.14 14.51 19.46
C PRO A 189 -18.53 14.04 18.99
N LEU A 190 -19.60 14.63 19.53
CA LEU A 190 -20.95 14.34 19.07
C LEU A 190 -21.12 14.89 17.63
N PRO A 191 -21.47 14.06 16.63
CA PRO A 191 -21.65 14.53 15.27
C PRO A 191 -22.79 15.55 15.19
N ASN A 192 -22.52 16.72 14.61
CA ASN A 192 -23.53 17.79 14.51
C ASN A 192 -24.75 17.33 13.70
N GLY A 193 -25.95 17.48 14.27
CA GLY A 193 -27.21 17.21 13.57
C GLY A 193 -27.50 15.74 13.26
N LYS A 194 -26.71 14.79 13.78
CA LYS A 194 -26.98 13.35 13.65
C LYS A 194 -27.44 12.78 14.99
N ASP A 195 -28.54 12.05 14.97
CA ASP A 195 -29.03 11.32 16.14
C ASP A 195 -28.28 9.98 16.27
N LEU A 196 -27.68 9.75 17.44
CA LEU A 196 -27.01 8.50 17.78
C LEU A 196 -27.87 7.59 18.69
N GLY A 197 -29.16 7.91 18.84
CA GLY A 197 -30.09 7.16 19.69
C GLY A 197 -30.37 5.73 19.21
N ASN A 198 -30.22 5.44 17.90
CA ASN A 198 -30.32 4.09 17.35
C ASN A 198 -28.94 3.58 16.89
N VAL A 199 -28.40 2.63 17.65
CA VAL A 199 -27.08 2.02 17.42
C VAL A 199 -27.16 0.66 16.72
N SER A 200 -28.35 0.16 16.40
CA SER A 200 -28.50 -1.18 15.82
C SER A 200 -27.79 -1.29 14.47
N GLY A 201 -26.73 -2.12 14.44
CA GLY A 201 -25.91 -2.35 13.26
C GLY A 201 -24.84 -1.28 13.02
N MET A 202 -24.81 -0.18 13.78
CA MET A 202 -23.85 0.91 13.58
C MET A 202 -22.41 0.42 13.84
N GLU A 203 -21.47 0.85 13.01
CA GLU A 203 -20.05 0.49 13.08
C GLU A 203 -19.21 1.76 13.18
N MET A 204 -18.15 1.72 13.98
CA MET A 204 -17.05 2.68 13.91
C MET A 204 -15.93 2.08 13.07
N VAL A 205 -15.41 2.86 12.11
CA VAL A 205 -14.15 2.53 11.44
C VAL A 205 -13.11 3.53 11.90
N ILE A 206 -12.08 3.04 12.59
CA ILE A 206 -11.01 3.85 13.18
C ILE A 206 -9.69 3.52 12.51
N GLN A 207 -8.92 4.54 12.15
CA GLN A 207 -7.53 4.36 11.71
C GLN A 207 -6.60 4.33 12.92
N GLN A 208 -5.71 3.34 12.95
CA GLN A 208 -4.71 3.16 14.00
C GLN A 208 -3.38 2.76 13.35
N TRP A 209 -2.47 3.74 13.24
CA TRP A 209 -1.17 3.56 12.59
C TRP A 209 -1.25 3.07 11.14
N TRP A 210 -0.83 1.83 10.90
CA TRP A 210 -0.78 1.11 9.61
C TRP A 210 -1.99 0.21 9.38
N ALA A 211 -3.02 0.28 10.23
CA ALA A 211 -4.24 -0.47 10.03
C ALA A 211 -5.50 0.37 10.32
N ILE A 212 -6.66 -0.18 9.95
CA ILE A 212 -7.96 0.26 10.47
C ILE A 212 -8.51 -0.80 11.43
N ALA A 213 -9.53 -0.46 12.21
CA ALA A 213 -10.39 -1.44 12.87
C ALA A 213 -11.87 -1.13 12.57
N ASN A 214 -12.66 -2.18 12.33
CA ASN A 214 -14.13 -2.12 12.26
C ASN A 214 -14.71 -2.59 13.59
N LEU A 215 -15.31 -1.68 14.34
CA LEU A 215 -15.81 -1.92 15.69
C LEU A 215 -17.33 -1.73 15.72
N ARG A 216 -18.08 -2.79 16.04
CA ARG A 216 -19.55 -2.70 16.07
C ARG A 216 -19.97 -2.02 17.37
N ILE A 217 -20.84 -1.03 17.26
CA ILE A 217 -21.24 -0.21 18.40
C ILE A 217 -22.31 -0.95 19.19
N LYS A 218 -22.04 -1.14 20.48
CA LYS A 218 -22.97 -1.76 21.43
C LYS A 218 -23.86 -0.73 22.10
N SER A 219 -23.30 0.41 22.50
CA SER A 219 -24.06 1.49 23.14
C SER A 219 -23.39 2.85 22.95
N VAL A 220 -24.19 3.91 23.03
CA VAL A 220 -23.74 5.30 23.03
C VAL A 220 -24.24 5.99 24.30
N LYS A 221 -23.38 6.71 25.00
CA LYS A 221 -23.74 7.58 26.12
C LYS A 221 -23.35 9.02 25.80
N ILE A 222 -24.34 9.89 25.61
CA ILE A 222 -24.14 11.30 25.29
C ILE A 222 -23.87 12.09 26.58
N GLN A 223 -22.81 12.90 26.59
CA GLN A 223 -22.41 13.77 27.69
C GLN A 223 -22.03 15.15 27.14
N GLY A 224 -22.96 16.10 27.18
CA GLY A 224 -22.76 17.42 26.59
C GLY A 224 -22.55 17.34 25.07
N ARG A 225 -21.35 17.71 24.59
CA ARG A 225 -20.96 17.66 23.16
C ARG A 225 -20.10 16.45 22.80
N GLU A 226 -20.06 15.45 23.67
CA GLU A 226 -19.30 14.22 23.48
C GLU A 226 -20.24 13.00 23.50
N ALA A 227 -19.81 11.93 22.85
CA ALA A 227 -20.43 10.63 22.93
C ALA A 227 -19.39 9.59 23.36
N GLU A 228 -19.72 8.80 24.37
CA GLU A 228 -18.94 7.64 24.78
C GLU A 228 -19.53 6.38 24.15
N LEU A 229 -18.71 5.71 23.33
CA LEU A 229 -19.04 4.47 22.63
C LEU A 229 -18.54 3.27 23.42
N SER A 230 -19.36 2.23 23.50
CA SER A 230 -18.90 0.87 23.83
C SER A 230 -19.09 -0.04 22.62
N PHE A 231 -18.33 -1.13 22.55
CA PHE A 231 -18.29 -2.00 21.38
C PHE A 231 -18.77 -3.42 21.69
N MET A 232 -19.18 -4.16 20.66
CA MET A 232 -19.56 -5.56 20.79
C MET A 232 -18.34 -6.45 20.99
N GLU A 233 -18.56 -7.64 21.54
CA GLU A 233 -17.54 -8.69 21.61
C GLU A 233 -17.62 -9.56 20.33
N PRO A 234 -16.49 -10.15 19.87
CA PRO A 234 -15.19 -10.23 20.55
C PRO A 234 -14.23 -9.05 20.31
N GLU A 235 -14.55 -8.12 19.41
CA GLU A 235 -13.63 -7.06 19.00
C GLU A 235 -13.33 -6.05 20.11
N SER A 236 -14.27 -5.79 21.02
CA SER A 236 -14.08 -4.84 22.13
C SER A 236 -12.90 -5.23 23.02
N ARG A 237 -12.79 -6.53 23.35
CA ARG A 237 -11.65 -7.09 24.08
C ARG A 237 -10.36 -6.93 23.30
N VAL A 238 -10.29 -7.48 22.08
CA VAL A 238 -9.07 -7.49 21.26
C VAL A 238 -8.58 -6.06 21.02
N GLN A 239 -9.47 -5.16 20.61
CA GLN A 239 -9.16 -3.74 20.36
C GLN A 239 -8.55 -3.03 21.57
N SER A 240 -8.98 -3.38 22.78
CA SER A 240 -8.52 -2.72 24.01
C SER A 240 -7.32 -3.39 24.67
N GLU A 241 -6.95 -4.61 24.27
CA GLU A 241 -5.85 -5.37 24.89
C GLU A 241 -4.59 -5.42 24.00
N HIS A 242 -4.75 -5.39 22.68
CA HIS A 242 -3.62 -5.43 21.76
C HIS A 242 -2.79 -4.11 21.83
N PRO A 243 -1.45 -4.19 21.88
CA PRO A 243 -0.61 -2.99 21.92
C PRO A 243 -0.31 -2.42 20.54
N TRP A 244 -0.36 -3.24 19.47
CA TRP A 244 0.08 -2.86 18.13
C TRP A 244 -0.83 -3.41 17.03
N PRO A 245 -1.35 -2.55 16.13
CA PRO A 245 -1.38 -1.09 16.21
C PRO A 245 -2.55 -0.57 17.07
N ALA A 246 -2.29 0.05 18.22
CA ALA A 246 -3.34 0.64 19.07
C ALA A 246 -3.76 2.05 18.62
N PRO A 247 -4.94 2.58 19.03
CA PRO A 247 -5.35 3.95 18.74
C PRO A 247 -4.28 4.98 19.09
N TRP A 248 -3.82 5.73 18.10
CA TRP A 248 -2.86 6.81 18.22
C TRP A 248 -3.46 8.01 18.96
N ILE A 249 -2.82 8.43 20.05
CA ILE A 249 -3.16 9.62 20.84
C ILE A 249 -1.94 10.54 20.85
N SER A 250 -2.06 11.71 20.22
CA SER A 250 -0.92 12.60 19.99
C SER A 250 -1.35 14.06 19.99
N ALA A 251 -0.72 14.86 20.85
CA ALA A 251 -0.87 16.31 20.84
C ALA A 251 -0.19 16.97 19.63
N LYS A 252 0.78 16.28 18.98
CA LYS A 252 1.58 16.83 17.87
C LYS A 252 0.92 16.60 16.52
N THR A 253 0.48 15.38 16.26
CA THR A 253 -0.06 14.95 14.96
C THR A 253 -1.56 14.68 14.98
N GLY A 254 -2.18 14.89 16.15
CA GLY A 254 -3.60 14.66 16.43
C GLY A 254 -3.92 13.19 16.68
N ASN A 255 -5.06 12.94 17.29
CA ASN A 255 -5.53 11.59 17.61
C ASN A 255 -6.01 10.81 16.37
N SER A 256 -6.26 9.52 16.56
CA SER A 256 -6.79 8.61 15.55
C SER A 256 -8.07 9.14 14.90
N PRO A 257 -8.13 9.22 13.56
CA PRO A 257 -9.32 9.60 12.84
C PRO A 257 -10.29 8.41 12.73
N PHE A 258 -11.58 8.72 12.61
CA PHE A 258 -12.64 7.72 12.48
C PHE A 258 -13.84 8.27 11.68
N TYR A 259 -14.70 7.34 11.27
CA TYR A 259 -16.08 7.63 10.85
C TYR A 259 -17.04 6.58 11.43
N LEU A 260 -18.31 6.94 11.51
CA LEU A 260 -19.41 6.05 11.85
C LEU A 260 -20.13 5.64 10.57
N SER A 261 -20.57 4.40 10.49
CA SER A 261 -21.24 3.85 9.30
C SER A 261 -22.38 2.91 9.68
N ASN A 262 -23.13 2.49 8.67
CA ASN A 262 -24.19 1.49 8.76
C ASN A 262 -25.39 1.94 9.60
N ALA A 263 -25.85 3.17 9.39
CA ALA A 263 -27.07 3.68 10.02
C ALA A 263 -27.87 4.53 9.03
N ILE A 264 -29.20 4.47 9.13
CA ILE A 264 -30.09 5.15 8.17
C ILE A 264 -29.91 6.68 8.20
N GLN A 265 -29.64 7.26 9.37
CA GLN A 265 -29.43 8.70 9.52
C GLN A 265 -28.14 9.23 8.86
N PHE A 266 -27.28 8.32 8.41
CA PHE A 266 -26.08 8.66 7.65
C PHE A 266 -26.31 8.66 6.15
N LEU A 267 -27.46 8.20 5.66
CA LEU A 267 -27.79 8.20 4.23
C LEU A 267 -28.17 9.62 3.80
N ASP A 268 -27.24 10.37 3.22
CA ASP A 268 -27.41 11.79 2.90
C ASP A 268 -26.80 12.28 1.58
N GLU A 269 -26.11 11.43 0.81
CA GLU A 269 -25.60 11.77 -0.52
C GLU A 269 -25.92 10.74 -1.63
N PRO A 270 -25.95 11.16 -2.92
CA PRO A 270 -26.09 10.24 -4.04
C PRO A 270 -24.98 9.18 -4.07
N GLY A 271 -25.36 7.92 -4.24
CA GLY A 271 -24.47 6.77 -4.26
C GLY A 271 -24.38 6.04 -2.92
N GLU A 272 -24.97 6.57 -1.86
CA GLU A 272 -25.02 5.91 -0.57
C GLU A 272 -26.18 4.91 -0.44
N TRP A 273 -25.98 3.86 0.37
CA TRP A 273 -27.00 2.86 0.69
C TRP A 273 -27.00 2.45 2.17
N TYR A 274 -28.13 1.94 2.64
CA TYR A 274 -28.30 1.35 3.98
C TYR A 274 -29.24 0.14 3.93
N ALA A 275 -28.83 -0.97 4.55
CA ALA A 275 -29.68 -2.16 4.72
C ALA A 275 -30.24 -2.23 6.16
N ASP A 276 -31.55 -2.03 6.30
CA ASP A 276 -32.28 -2.26 7.54
C ASP A 276 -32.62 -3.75 7.65
N ARG A 277 -31.74 -4.51 8.30
CA ARG A 277 -31.91 -5.96 8.48
C ARG A 277 -33.12 -6.32 9.31
N GLN A 278 -33.49 -5.49 10.30
CA GLN A 278 -34.63 -5.79 11.17
C GLN A 278 -35.95 -5.69 10.41
N LYS A 279 -36.02 -4.78 9.42
CA LYS A 279 -37.20 -4.61 8.57
C LYS A 279 -37.09 -5.33 7.22
N GLY A 280 -35.95 -5.97 6.94
CA GLY A 280 -35.70 -6.63 5.66
C GLY A 280 -35.76 -5.68 4.47
N LYS A 281 -35.26 -4.44 4.60
CA LYS A 281 -35.30 -3.41 3.55
C LYS A 281 -33.91 -2.89 3.20
N LEU A 282 -33.66 -2.67 1.92
CA LEU A 282 -32.48 -1.97 1.43
C LEU A 282 -32.91 -0.60 0.87
N TYR A 283 -32.21 0.45 1.27
CA TYR A 283 -32.41 1.82 0.79
C TYR A 283 -31.19 2.29 0.00
N TYR A 284 -31.42 3.02 -1.07
CA TYR A 284 -30.37 3.57 -1.93
C TYR A 284 -30.73 4.97 -2.42
N TRP A 285 -29.76 5.88 -2.43
CA TRP A 285 -29.86 7.15 -3.16
C TRP A 285 -29.14 6.99 -4.51
N PRO A 286 -29.84 6.97 -5.66
CA PRO A 286 -29.19 6.84 -6.96
C PRO A 286 -28.31 8.02 -7.32
N ARG A 287 -27.15 7.73 -7.93
CA ARG A 287 -26.31 8.73 -8.57
C ARG A 287 -26.98 9.28 -9.82
N GLN A 288 -26.48 10.42 -10.29
CA GLN A 288 -26.94 10.99 -11.55
C GLN A 288 -26.75 9.99 -12.70
N GLY A 289 -27.83 9.72 -13.43
CA GLY A 289 -27.84 8.81 -14.59
C GLY A 289 -28.23 7.37 -14.26
N GLU A 290 -28.35 6.99 -12.99
CA GLU A 290 -28.82 5.66 -12.61
C GLU A 290 -30.34 5.57 -12.65
N ASN A 291 -30.85 4.61 -13.41
CA ASN A 291 -32.28 4.33 -13.54
C ASN A 291 -32.61 3.05 -12.76
N MET A 292 -33.10 3.20 -11.53
CA MET A 292 -33.30 2.06 -10.61
C MET A 292 -34.33 1.03 -11.09
N GLN A 293 -35.22 1.38 -12.01
CA GLN A 293 -36.14 0.41 -12.61
C GLN A 293 -35.47 -0.52 -13.63
N GLN A 294 -34.27 -0.16 -14.12
CA GLN A 294 -33.51 -0.91 -15.14
C GLN A 294 -32.10 -1.31 -14.68
N ALA A 295 -31.60 -0.69 -13.61
CA ALA A 295 -30.24 -0.87 -13.14
C ALA A 295 -29.95 -2.31 -12.72
N GLU A 296 -28.74 -2.77 -13.01
CA GLU A 296 -28.21 -4.02 -12.46
C GLU A 296 -27.67 -3.74 -11.04
N ALA A 297 -28.50 -4.00 -10.04
CA ALA A 297 -28.10 -3.97 -8.65
C ALA A 297 -27.63 -5.36 -8.19
N VAL A 298 -26.43 -5.48 -7.62
CA VAL A 298 -25.85 -6.75 -7.17
C VAL A 298 -25.28 -6.61 -5.77
N VAL A 299 -25.60 -7.58 -4.91
CA VAL A 299 -24.97 -7.74 -3.59
C VAL A 299 -24.21 -9.07 -3.55
N PRO A 300 -23.07 -9.16 -2.86
CA PRO A 300 -22.34 -10.40 -2.73
C PRO A 300 -23.10 -11.39 -1.84
N TYR A 301 -23.03 -12.68 -2.18
CA TYR A 301 -23.65 -13.76 -1.41
C TYR A 301 -22.64 -14.84 -1.01
N LEU A 302 -21.78 -15.29 -1.92
CA LEU A 302 -20.69 -16.22 -1.61
C LEU A 302 -19.41 -15.48 -1.22
N GLU A 303 -18.68 -15.98 -0.22
CA GLU A 303 -17.34 -15.45 0.11
C GLU A 303 -16.25 -16.00 -0.82
N THR A 304 -16.40 -17.23 -1.29
CA THR A 304 -15.44 -17.89 -2.20
C THR A 304 -16.17 -18.43 -3.43
N LEU A 305 -15.64 -18.14 -4.60
CA LEU A 305 -16.19 -18.56 -5.89
C LEU A 305 -15.54 -19.86 -6.38
N VAL A 306 -14.22 -19.98 -6.20
CA VAL A 306 -13.45 -21.17 -6.58
C VAL A 306 -12.56 -21.62 -5.45
N LYS A 307 -12.58 -22.93 -5.16
CA LYS A 307 -11.62 -23.60 -4.28
C LYS A 307 -10.86 -24.64 -5.08
N MET A 308 -9.56 -24.45 -5.24
CA MET A 308 -8.65 -25.44 -5.79
C MET A 308 -7.90 -26.08 -4.63
N GLU A 309 -8.38 -27.23 -4.16
CA GLU A 309 -7.99 -27.80 -2.88
C GLU A 309 -7.56 -29.26 -3.05
N GLY A 310 -6.28 -29.51 -2.83
CA GLY A 310 -5.72 -30.84 -2.64
C GLY A 310 -5.40 -31.12 -1.17
N THR A 311 -4.72 -32.23 -0.94
CA THR A 311 -4.04 -32.52 0.32
C THR A 311 -2.53 -32.58 0.09
N ILE A 312 -1.75 -32.62 1.17
CA ILE A 312 -0.29 -32.72 1.09
C ILE A 312 0.20 -33.98 0.35
N ASP A 313 -0.61 -35.04 0.30
CA ASP A 313 -0.32 -36.30 -0.38
C ASP A 313 -1.03 -36.45 -1.74
N HIS A 314 -2.09 -35.65 -1.96
CA HIS A 314 -2.88 -35.66 -3.19
C HIS A 314 -3.13 -34.23 -3.65
N SER A 315 -2.16 -33.66 -4.36
CA SER A 315 -2.24 -32.29 -4.87
C SER A 315 -3.08 -32.18 -6.14
N VAL A 316 -3.68 -31.01 -6.35
CA VAL A 316 -4.29 -30.64 -7.64
C VAL A 316 -3.21 -30.22 -8.62
N SER A 317 -3.31 -30.59 -9.90
CA SER A 317 -2.32 -30.16 -10.90
C SER A 317 -2.84 -29.97 -12.31
N TYR A 318 -2.16 -29.09 -13.07
CA TYR A 318 -2.42 -28.84 -14.49
C TYR A 318 -3.86 -28.42 -14.82
N VAL A 319 -4.45 -27.57 -13.96
CA VAL A 319 -5.75 -26.92 -14.19
C VAL A 319 -5.52 -25.42 -14.35
N PHE A 320 -6.04 -24.83 -15.43
CA PHE A 320 -5.79 -23.44 -15.80
C PHE A 320 -7.08 -22.67 -16.07
N PHE A 321 -7.16 -21.43 -15.60
CA PHE A 321 -8.19 -20.47 -15.98
C PHE A 321 -7.62 -19.45 -16.96
N GLU A 322 -8.30 -19.24 -18.09
CA GLU A 322 -7.85 -18.33 -19.15
C GLU A 322 -8.98 -17.39 -19.57
N GLY A 323 -8.80 -16.10 -19.30
CA GLY A 323 -9.75 -15.06 -19.69
C GLY A 323 -11.02 -14.98 -18.83
N ILE A 324 -11.13 -15.76 -17.75
CA ILE A 324 -12.35 -15.82 -16.92
C ILE A 324 -12.39 -14.64 -15.93
N SER A 325 -13.58 -14.10 -15.69
CA SER A 325 -13.81 -13.06 -14.68
C SER A 325 -14.40 -13.67 -13.41
N PHE A 326 -13.91 -13.25 -12.25
CA PHE A 326 -14.39 -13.61 -10.92
C PHE A 326 -14.98 -12.35 -10.29
N GLN A 327 -16.26 -12.38 -9.90
CA GLN A 327 -16.93 -11.19 -9.39
C GLN A 327 -17.85 -11.43 -8.19
N HIS A 328 -18.08 -10.38 -7.41
CA HIS A 328 -19.11 -10.30 -6.36
C HIS A 328 -18.93 -11.32 -5.23
N ALA A 329 -17.69 -11.46 -4.76
CA ALA A 329 -17.38 -12.27 -3.59
C ALA A 329 -17.50 -11.43 -2.31
N GLY A 330 -18.21 -11.95 -1.30
CA GLY A 330 -18.49 -11.28 -0.03
C GLY A 330 -17.47 -11.56 1.06
N TRP A 331 -17.62 -10.90 2.20
CA TRP A 331 -16.94 -11.24 3.44
C TRP A 331 -17.66 -10.63 4.64
N LEU A 332 -18.18 -11.47 5.54
CA LEU A 332 -19.07 -11.04 6.62
C LEU A 332 -18.43 -11.00 7.99
N ARG A 333 -17.17 -11.45 8.12
CA ARG A 333 -16.47 -11.45 9.41
C ARG A 333 -16.51 -10.07 10.11
N PRO A 334 -16.27 -8.91 9.44
CA PRO A 334 -16.34 -7.61 10.11
C PRO A 334 -17.73 -7.31 10.71
N SER A 335 -18.83 -7.69 10.04
CA SER A 335 -20.19 -7.50 10.55
C SER A 335 -20.52 -8.43 11.73
N ARG A 336 -19.87 -9.61 11.80
CA ARG A 336 -20.21 -10.67 12.77
C ARG A 336 -19.29 -10.72 13.98
N PHE A 337 -18.05 -10.28 13.85
CA PHE A 337 -17.02 -10.38 14.88
C PHE A 337 -16.16 -9.12 15.03
N GLY A 338 -16.53 -8.02 14.36
CA GLY A 338 -15.65 -6.88 14.15
C GLY A 338 -14.41 -7.25 13.32
N HIS A 339 -13.51 -6.31 13.16
CA HIS A 339 -12.23 -6.52 12.47
C HIS A 339 -11.14 -5.69 13.14
N VAL A 340 -10.15 -6.38 13.71
CA VAL A 340 -8.99 -5.75 14.36
C VAL A 340 -7.73 -6.41 13.78
N PRO A 341 -7.24 -5.96 12.62
CA PRO A 341 -6.06 -6.51 11.96
C PRO A 341 -4.75 -6.16 12.67
N HIS A 342 -3.83 -7.12 12.67
CA HIS A 342 -2.45 -6.89 13.10
C HIS A 342 -1.65 -6.19 11.99
N GLN A 343 -1.63 -6.77 10.79
CA GLN A 343 -1.02 -6.20 9.58
C GLN A 343 -1.55 -6.94 8.33
N ALA A 344 -1.53 -6.28 7.16
CA ALA A 344 -1.92 -6.88 5.87
C ALA A 344 -3.33 -7.49 5.84
N GLY A 345 -4.25 -6.97 6.66
CA GLY A 345 -5.63 -7.47 6.81
C GLY A 345 -5.78 -8.73 7.66
N MET A 346 -4.70 -9.30 8.20
CA MET A 346 -4.77 -10.49 9.06
C MET A 346 -5.36 -10.12 10.42
N TYR A 347 -6.58 -10.57 10.70
CA TYR A 347 -7.34 -10.19 11.90
C TYR A 347 -6.80 -10.88 13.15
N MET A 348 -6.69 -10.17 14.26
CA MET A 348 -6.29 -10.76 15.54
C MET A 348 -7.44 -11.61 16.12
N LEU A 349 -7.10 -12.82 16.53
CA LEU A 349 -7.93 -13.73 17.31
C LEU A 349 -7.71 -13.50 18.81
N ASP A 350 -6.45 -13.26 19.17
CA ASP A 350 -6.03 -12.82 20.49
C ASP A 350 -4.75 -11.99 20.37
N ALA A 351 -4.60 -10.97 21.21
CA ALA A 351 -3.38 -10.16 21.25
C ALA A 351 -3.31 -9.35 22.55
N TYR A 352 -2.13 -9.29 23.16
CA TYR A 352 -1.93 -8.55 24.40
C TYR A 352 -0.48 -8.12 24.61
N LYS A 353 -0.31 -7.10 25.46
CA LYS A 353 1.00 -6.68 25.96
C LYS A 353 1.50 -7.61 27.05
N LEU A 354 2.76 -8.03 26.96
CA LEU A 354 3.43 -8.83 27.98
C LEU A 354 3.79 -7.95 29.19
N LYS A 355 3.50 -8.43 30.41
CA LYS A 355 3.92 -7.76 31.65
C LYS A 355 5.44 -7.76 31.84
N ILE A 356 6.08 -8.86 31.45
CA ILE A 356 7.53 -9.01 31.39
C ILE A 356 7.85 -9.28 29.92
N PRO A 357 8.56 -8.37 29.23
CA PRO A 357 8.94 -8.58 27.84
C PRO A 357 9.76 -9.86 27.66
N GLY A 358 9.53 -10.51 26.52
CA GLY A 358 10.38 -11.55 25.97
C GLY A 358 9.72 -12.91 25.82
N THR A 359 10.24 -13.67 24.86
CA THR A 359 10.07 -15.12 24.72
C THR A 359 11.45 -15.78 24.70
N PRO A 360 11.55 -17.12 24.79
CA PRO A 360 12.84 -17.80 24.64
C PRO A 360 13.59 -17.43 23.35
N GLY A 361 12.86 -17.14 22.27
CA GLY A 361 13.43 -16.77 20.96
C GLY A 361 13.68 -15.27 20.76
N LYS A 362 13.00 -14.39 21.50
CA LYS A 362 13.13 -12.92 21.36
C LYS A 362 12.90 -12.24 22.71
N LYS A 363 13.97 -11.96 23.44
CA LYS A 363 13.93 -11.40 24.81
C LYS A 363 13.33 -9.99 24.91
N THR A 364 13.30 -9.25 23.81
CA THR A 364 12.79 -7.88 23.74
C THR A 364 11.33 -7.79 23.28
N LEU A 365 10.71 -8.91 22.88
CA LEU A 365 9.34 -8.92 22.39
C LEU A 365 8.38 -8.46 23.50
N GLU A 366 7.61 -7.41 23.27
CA GLU A 366 6.72 -6.85 24.30
C GLU A 366 5.25 -7.28 24.16
N ASN A 367 4.91 -8.07 23.15
CA ASN A 367 3.53 -8.48 22.87
C ASN A 367 3.46 -9.91 22.35
N GLN A 368 2.27 -10.49 22.37
CA GLN A 368 1.95 -11.71 21.63
C GLN A 368 0.66 -11.49 20.86
N ALA A 369 0.56 -12.15 19.71
CA ALA A 369 -0.66 -12.14 18.91
C ALA A 369 -0.84 -13.44 18.13
N TRP A 370 -2.10 -13.76 17.84
CA TRP A 370 -2.54 -14.82 16.94
C TRP A 370 -3.50 -14.22 15.93
N VAL A 371 -3.36 -14.61 14.67
CA VAL A 371 -4.17 -14.03 13.58
C VAL A 371 -4.91 -15.11 12.81
N GLY A 372 -6.07 -14.74 12.27
CA GLY A 372 -6.69 -15.48 11.19
C GLY A 372 -6.61 -14.73 9.86
N ARG A 373 -7.07 -15.39 8.81
CA ARG A 373 -6.87 -14.99 7.42
C ARG A 373 -8.20 -14.58 6.78
N PRO A 374 -8.29 -13.41 6.12
CA PRO A 374 -9.50 -13.03 5.39
C PRO A 374 -9.85 -14.03 4.28
N ALA A 375 -11.15 -14.14 3.96
CA ALA A 375 -11.60 -14.99 2.86
C ALA A 375 -11.14 -14.44 1.50
N ALA A 376 -11.04 -15.31 0.49
CA ALA A 376 -10.72 -14.91 -0.87
C ALA A 376 -11.78 -15.39 -1.88
N ALA A 377 -11.94 -14.63 -2.96
CA ALA A 377 -12.81 -15.02 -4.07
C ALA A 377 -12.32 -16.31 -4.74
N VAL A 378 -10.99 -16.51 -4.82
CA VAL A 378 -10.38 -17.76 -5.26
C VAL A 378 -9.32 -18.20 -4.27
N GLU A 379 -9.46 -19.43 -3.75
CA GLU A 379 -8.52 -20.05 -2.82
C GLU A 379 -7.83 -21.25 -3.48
N VAL A 380 -6.51 -21.34 -3.29
CA VAL A 380 -5.67 -22.43 -3.78
C VAL A 380 -4.86 -23.02 -2.64
N SER A 381 -4.91 -24.34 -2.45
CA SER A 381 -4.15 -25.08 -1.45
C SER A 381 -3.74 -26.44 -1.99
N TYR A 382 -2.49 -26.84 -1.72
CA TYR A 382 -1.91 -28.09 -2.20
C TYR A 382 -2.12 -28.32 -3.70
N ALA A 383 -1.65 -27.36 -4.49
CA ALA A 383 -1.78 -27.38 -5.94
C ALA A 383 -0.48 -26.97 -6.65
N HIS A 384 -0.20 -27.57 -7.80
CA HIS A 384 1.01 -27.28 -8.54
C HIS A 384 0.85 -27.29 -10.06
N HIS A 385 1.67 -26.49 -10.74
CA HIS A 385 1.60 -26.33 -12.20
C HIS A 385 0.17 -25.95 -12.65
N THR A 386 -0.51 -25.11 -11.87
CA THR A 386 -1.81 -24.52 -12.19
C THR A 386 -1.64 -23.03 -12.52
N GLY A 387 -2.70 -22.35 -12.93
CA GLY A 387 -2.58 -20.92 -13.11
C GLY A 387 -3.82 -20.17 -13.59
N PHE A 388 -3.66 -18.85 -13.57
CA PHE A 388 -4.64 -17.86 -13.99
C PHE A 388 -3.98 -16.93 -15.00
N GLU A 389 -4.51 -16.89 -16.21
CA GLU A 389 -3.97 -16.09 -17.31
C GLU A 389 -5.05 -15.22 -17.96
N GLY A 390 -4.78 -13.93 -18.12
CA GLY A 390 -5.74 -13.00 -18.73
C GLY A 390 -7.07 -12.88 -17.98
N CYS A 391 -7.14 -13.33 -16.73
CA CYS A 391 -8.34 -13.31 -15.91
C CYS A 391 -8.57 -11.93 -15.28
N SER A 392 -9.76 -11.72 -14.73
CA SER A 392 -10.09 -10.51 -13.97
C SER A 392 -10.71 -10.89 -12.62
N PHE A 393 -10.26 -10.24 -11.55
CA PHE A 393 -10.78 -10.36 -10.19
C PHE A 393 -11.34 -8.99 -9.82
N GLU A 394 -12.66 -8.87 -9.80
CA GLU A 394 -13.34 -7.58 -9.68
C GLU A 394 -14.51 -7.62 -8.71
N HIS A 395 -14.81 -6.47 -8.08
CA HIS A 395 -16.02 -6.33 -7.25
C HIS A 395 -16.03 -7.33 -6.09
N HIS A 396 -14.96 -7.36 -5.31
CA HIS A 396 -14.82 -8.26 -4.15
C HIS A 396 -14.79 -7.47 -2.84
N ALA A 397 -15.35 -8.07 -1.80
CA ALA A 397 -15.35 -7.54 -0.44
C ALA A 397 -13.99 -7.68 0.27
N SER A 398 -13.27 -8.78 0.00
CA SER A 398 -12.03 -9.15 0.71
C SER A 398 -10.92 -9.48 -0.27
N THR A 399 -10.23 -10.63 -0.19
CA THR A 399 -9.09 -10.95 -1.05
C THR A 399 -9.52 -11.39 -2.45
N GLY A 400 -8.78 -10.99 -3.48
CA GLY A 400 -9.01 -11.46 -4.86
C GLY A 400 -8.59 -12.92 -5.05
N LEU A 401 -7.28 -13.19 -4.96
CA LEU A 401 -6.69 -14.52 -5.16
C LEU A 401 -5.75 -14.88 -4.01
N ASP A 402 -5.88 -16.09 -3.47
CA ASP A 402 -5.09 -16.55 -2.33
C ASP A 402 -4.49 -17.95 -2.54
N TYR A 403 -3.16 -18.01 -2.68
CA TYR A 403 -2.37 -19.25 -2.63
C TYR A 403 -1.94 -19.51 -1.18
N LYS A 404 -2.71 -20.31 -0.44
CA LYS A 404 -2.63 -20.37 1.03
C LYS A 404 -1.46 -21.21 1.53
N ARG A 405 -1.33 -22.45 1.04
CA ARG A 405 -0.42 -23.47 1.59
C ARG A 405 -0.08 -24.56 0.59
N GLY A 406 1.16 -25.04 0.65
CA GLY A 406 1.64 -26.23 -0.03
C GLY A 406 1.52 -26.21 -1.55
N THR A 407 1.55 -25.02 -2.14
CA THR A 407 1.45 -24.82 -3.58
C THR A 407 2.83 -24.66 -4.21
N TYR A 408 3.02 -25.08 -5.46
CA TYR A 408 4.28 -24.82 -6.15
C TYR A 408 4.22 -24.74 -7.67
N ASN A 409 5.14 -23.97 -8.26
CA ASN A 409 5.28 -23.81 -9.72
C ASN A 409 3.98 -23.35 -10.41
N ASN A 410 3.15 -22.52 -9.76
CA ASN A 410 1.94 -21.98 -10.37
C ASN A 410 2.20 -20.60 -10.99
N LYS A 411 1.26 -20.17 -11.85
CA LYS A 411 1.38 -18.93 -12.61
C LYS A 411 0.15 -18.05 -12.42
N VAL A 412 0.38 -16.80 -12.01
CA VAL A 412 -0.60 -15.72 -12.02
C VAL A 412 -0.07 -14.67 -12.99
N ASN A 413 -0.49 -14.75 -14.24
CA ASN A 413 0.12 -13.99 -15.33
C ASN A 413 -0.88 -13.15 -16.12
N GLY A 414 -0.62 -11.85 -16.29
CA GLY A 414 -1.42 -11.03 -17.19
C GLY A 414 -2.86 -10.79 -16.72
N ASN A 415 -3.12 -10.78 -15.41
CA ASN A 415 -4.47 -10.62 -14.87
C ASN A 415 -4.77 -9.18 -14.41
N LEU A 416 -6.06 -8.86 -14.29
CA LEU A 416 -6.56 -7.63 -13.68
C LEU A 416 -7.09 -7.90 -12.27
N PHE A 417 -6.68 -7.09 -11.29
CA PHE A 417 -7.26 -7.05 -9.94
C PHE A 417 -7.76 -5.63 -9.67
N ARG A 418 -9.06 -5.45 -9.46
CA ARG A 418 -9.67 -4.12 -9.34
C ARG A 418 -10.96 -4.09 -8.53
N ASP A 419 -11.22 -3.01 -7.81
CA ASP A 419 -12.39 -2.88 -6.94
C ASP A 419 -12.49 -4.04 -5.92
N ILE A 420 -11.46 -4.13 -5.09
CA ILE A 420 -11.30 -5.19 -4.09
C ILE A 420 -11.15 -4.53 -2.71
N GLY A 421 -12.02 -4.91 -1.77
CA GLY A 421 -12.03 -4.35 -0.41
C GLY A 421 -10.79 -4.73 0.40
N GLY A 422 -10.25 -5.93 0.22
CA GLY A 422 -9.04 -6.43 0.87
C GLY A 422 -7.81 -6.46 -0.07
N SER A 423 -6.92 -7.42 0.14
CA SER A 423 -5.69 -7.57 -0.64
C SER A 423 -5.96 -8.07 -2.06
N GLY A 424 -5.17 -7.64 -3.04
CA GLY A 424 -5.30 -8.13 -4.41
C GLY A 424 -4.93 -9.61 -4.51
N ILE A 425 -3.69 -9.92 -4.15
CA ILE A 425 -3.11 -11.28 -4.18
C ILE A 425 -2.46 -11.58 -2.84
N LEU A 426 -2.75 -12.76 -2.26
CA LEU A 426 -2.04 -13.31 -1.11
C LEU A 426 -1.35 -14.63 -1.46
N VAL A 427 -0.14 -14.86 -0.94
CA VAL A 427 0.64 -16.08 -1.15
C VAL A 427 1.34 -16.52 0.14
N GLY A 428 1.34 -17.81 0.43
CA GLY A 428 2.06 -18.40 1.56
C GLY A 428 1.36 -18.20 2.90
N THR A 429 2.03 -18.62 3.97
CA THR A 429 1.47 -18.68 5.33
C THR A 429 1.78 -17.40 6.10
N PHE A 430 0.82 -16.86 6.85
CA PHE A 430 0.98 -15.68 7.72
C PHE A 430 0.92 -16.08 9.21
N SER A 431 1.50 -17.25 9.51
CA SER A 431 1.25 -18.08 10.70
C SER A 431 -0.09 -18.81 10.65
N ASP A 432 -0.14 -19.99 11.27
CA ASP A 432 -1.40 -20.67 11.54
C ASP A 432 -2.16 -19.97 12.68
N GLU A 433 -3.48 -20.12 12.73
CA GLU A 433 -4.31 -19.49 13.76
C GLU A 433 -3.89 -19.87 15.19
N ALA A 434 -3.31 -21.06 15.37
CA ALA A 434 -2.79 -21.56 16.65
C ALA A 434 -1.34 -21.16 16.93
N THR A 435 -0.65 -20.51 15.98
CA THR A 435 0.76 -20.14 16.10
C THR A 435 0.91 -18.66 16.36
N GLU A 436 1.69 -18.33 17.39
CA GLU A 436 2.01 -16.95 17.75
C GLU A 436 2.80 -16.30 16.60
N VAL A 437 2.37 -15.11 16.16
CA VAL A 437 2.78 -14.54 14.87
C VAL A 437 4.24 -14.12 14.79
N HIS A 438 4.94 -13.95 15.90
CA HIS A 438 6.36 -13.56 15.93
C HIS A 438 7.31 -14.76 15.99
N LEU A 439 6.78 -15.98 16.02
CA LEU A 439 7.59 -17.20 15.95
C LEU A 439 8.02 -17.47 14.50
N PRO A 440 9.27 -17.93 14.28
CA PRO A 440 9.71 -18.30 12.94
C PRO A 440 8.94 -19.53 12.45
N TYR A 441 8.34 -19.44 11.26
CA TYR A 441 7.72 -20.58 10.60
C TYR A 441 8.78 -21.40 9.86
N ASN A 442 8.99 -22.64 10.32
CA ASN A 442 9.88 -23.59 9.67
C ASN A 442 9.29 -25.01 9.84
N PRO A 443 8.27 -25.36 9.04
CA PRO A 443 7.57 -26.63 9.19
C PRO A 443 8.54 -27.78 8.93
N LYS A 444 8.33 -28.91 9.62
CA LYS A 444 9.13 -30.13 9.39
C LYS A 444 8.86 -30.71 7.99
N ASP A 445 7.61 -30.65 7.54
CA ASP A 445 7.22 -31.02 6.20
C ASP A 445 7.30 -29.80 5.28
N GLU A 446 8.38 -29.72 4.49
CA GLU A 446 8.58 -28.59 3.58
C GLU A 446 7.49 -28.50 2.48
N ARG A 447 6.70 -29.57 2.26
CA ARG A 447 5.57 -29.56 1.32
C ARG A 447 4.44 -28.62 1.77
N GLU A 448 4.44 -28.14 3.01
CA GLU A 448 3.51 -27.09 3.45
C GLU A 448 3.88 -25.71 2.89
N ILE A 449 5.12 -25.50 2.46
CA ILE A 449 5.59 -24.18 2.03
C ILE A 449 5.14 -23.90 0.60
N CYS A 450 4.61 -22.71 0.34
CA CYS A 450 4.38 -22.25 -1.03
C CYS A 450 5.72 -21.95 -1.71
N THR A 451 6.03 -22.62 -2.82
CA THR A 451 7.35 -22.52 -3.48
C THR A 451 7.29 -22.20 -4.97
N ASN A 452 8.23 -21.38 -5.45
CA ASN A 452 8.42 -21.11 -6.88
C ASN A 452 7.16 -20.58 -7.60
N GLU A 453 6.33 -19.79 -6.91
CA GLU A 453 5.18 -19.15 -7.53
C GLU A 453 5.61 -17.99 -8.44
N SER A 454 4.95 -17.82 -9.58
CA SER A 454 5.22 -16.72 -10.51
C SER A 454 4.04 -15.77 -10.60
N ILE A 455 4.20 -14.57 -10.05
CA ILE A 455 3.20 -13.49 -10.08
C ILE A 455 3.70 -12.42 -11.04
N THR A 456 3.23 -12.44 -12.29
CA THR A 456 3.82 -11.63 -13.37
C THR A 456 2.84 -10.88 -14.25
N ASN A 457 3.23 -9.70 -14.74
CA ASN A 457 2.45 -8.93 -15.73
C ASN A 457 1.00 -8.62 -15.30
N ASN A 458 0.70 -8.60 -14.00
CA ASN A 458 -0.64 -8.28 -13.51
C ASN A 458 -0.80 -6.76 -13.32
N LEU A 459 -2.00 -6.26 -13.57
CA LEU A 459 -2.42 -4.92 -13.16
C LEU A 459 -3.23 -5.04 -11.86
N VAL A 460 -2.69 -4.48 -10.78
CA VAL A 460 -3.36 -4.41 -9.47
C VAL A 460 -3.70 -2.96 -9.20
N THR A 461 -4.98 -2.58 -9.25
CA THR A 461 -5.38 -1.18 -9.09
C THR A 461 -6.71 -1.03 -8.36
N ASP A 462 -6.85 -0.05 -7.47
CA ASP A 462 -8.09 0.13 -6.68
C ASP A 462 -8.49 -1.12 -5.88
N VAL A 463 -7.47 -1.79 -5.34
CA VAL A 463 -7.61 -2.81 -4.30
C VAL A 463 -7.41 -2.15 -2.93
N THR A 464 -7.63 -2.87 -1.82
CA THR A 464 -7.57 -2.33 -0.45
C THR A 464 -8.56 -1.19 -0.21
N ASN A 465 -9.70 -1.19 -0.93
CA ASN A 465 -10.62 -0.05 -0.96
C ASN A 465 -11.61 -0.01 0.21
N GLU A 466 -11.58 -1.00 1.11
CA GLU A 466 -12.32 -1.01 2.39
C GLU A 466 -11.40 -1.25 3.59
N ASP A 467 -10.63 -2.34 3.59
CA ASP A 467 -9.58 -2.57 4.58
C ASP A 467 -8.28 -1.92 4.10
N TRP A 468 -8.01 -0.74 4.64
CA TRP A 468 -6.88 0.08 4.24
C TRP A 468 -5.53 -0.49 4.66
N GLY A 469 -5.50 -1.43 5.62
CA GLY A 469 -4.27 -2.10 6.08
C GLY A 469 -3.85 -3.28 5.20
N CYS A 470 -4.67 -3.65 4.20
CA CYS A 470 -4.32 -4.66 3.20
C CYS A 470 -3.26 -4.15 2.20
N VAL A 471 -2.78 -5.03 1.32
CA VAL A 471 -1.71 -4.71 0.35
C VAL A 471 -2.09 -5.11 -1.08
N GLY A 472 -1.38 -4.56 -2.06
CA GLY A 472 -1.55 -4.98 -3.47
C GLY A 472 -1.22 -6.46 -3.66
N ILE A 473 0.01 -6.84 -3.30
CA ILE A 473 0.49 -8.23 -3.29
C ILE A 473 1.14 -8.51 -1.93
N GLY A 474 0.59 -9.47 -1.19
CA GLY A 474 1.14 -9.95 0.08
C GLY A 474 1.70 -11.36 -0.05
N ALA A 475 2.96 -11.56 0.30
CA ALA A 475 3.59 -12.87 0.39
C ALA A 475 4.07 -13.10 1.82
N GLY A 476 3.51 -14.06 2.54
CA GLY A 476 3.92 -14.40 3.91
C GLY A 476 5.21 -15.21 3.91
N PHE A 477 5.22 -16.35 4.60
CA PHE A 477 6.30 -17.32 4.52
C PHE A 477 6.24 -18.09 3.18
N VAL A 478 7.09 -17.68 2.23
CA VAL A 478 7.24 -18.26 0.89
C VAL A 478 8.70 -18.53 0.54
N ARG A 479 8.94 -19.37 -0.47
CA ARG A 479 10.28 -19.71 -0.94
C ARG A 479 10.37 -19.69 -2.47
N GLY A 480 11.41 -19.10 -3.04
CA GLY A 480 11.62 -19.11 -4.49
C GLY A 480 10.59 -18.30 -5.29
N ILE A 481 9.74 -17.49 -4.65
CA ILE A 481 8.70 -16.72 -5.36
C ILE A 481 9.33 -15.71 -6.33
N ASN A 482 8.72 -15.50 -7.49
CA ASN A 482 9.07 -14.46 -8.44
C ASN A 482 7.87 -13.52 -8.65
N ILE A 483 7.93 -12.34 -8.03
CA ILE A 483 6.98 -11.24 -8.23
C ILE A 483 7.62 -10.26 -9.20
N ALA A 484 7.19 -10.28 -10.47
CA ALA A 484 7.87 -9.50 -11.50
C ALA A 484 6.96 -8.83 -12.54
N ASN A 485 7.36 -7.66 -13.02
CA ASN A 485 6.67 -6.99 -14.13
C ASN A 485 5.19 -6.68 -13.86
N ASN A 486 4.78 -6.53 -12.61
CA ASN A 486 3.42 -6.10 -12.26
C ASN A 486 3.34 -4.57 -12.21
N GLU A 487 2.18 -3.99 -12.52
CA GLU A 487 1.87 -2.58 -12.22
C GLU A 487 0.88 -2.52 -11.06
N ILE A 488 1.24 -1.83 -9.98
CA ILE A 488 0.44 -1.70 -8.76
C ILE A 488 0.15 -0.22 -8.52
N SER A 489 -1.12 0.13 -8.35
CA SER A 489 -1.51 1.51 -8.11
C SER A 489 -2.81 1.70 -7.35
N ASN A 490 -3.05 2.89 -6.82
CA ASN A 490 -4.26 3.23 -6.07
C ASN A 490 -4.53 2.26 -4.91
N VAL A 491 -3.49 1.96 -4.14
CA VAL A 491 -3.58 1.12 -2.94
C VAL A 491 -3.49 1.96 -1.67
N ALA A 492 -4.23 1.56 -0.64
CA ALA A 492 -4.39 2.29 0.60
C ALA A 492 -3.11 2.37 1.46
N TYR A 493 -2.28 1.35 1.34
CA TYR A 493 -1.06 1.15 2.12
C TYR A 493 0.10 0.73 1.20
N SER A 494 0.76 -0.39 1.46
CA SER A 494 1.95 -0.84 0.73
C SER A 494 1.60 -1.55 -0.59
N GLY A 495 2.46 -1.40 -1.59
CA GLY A 495 2.31 -2.06 -2.89
C GLY A 495 2.55 -3.57 -2.78
N ILE A 496 3.76 -3.95 -2.39
CA ILE A 496 4.18 -5.33 -2.17
C ILE A 496 4.69 -5.48 -0.73
N SER A 497 4.18 -6.47 -0.01
CA SER A 497 4.67 -6.87 1.32
C SER A 497 5.16 -8.32 1.26
N MET A 498 6.41 -8.59 1.67
CA MET A 498 7.01 -9.93 1.60
C MET A 498 7.71 -10.36 2.89
N GLY A 499 7.31 -11.50 3.43
CA GLY A 499 7.76 -12.07 4.68
C GLY A 499 6.80 -11.83 5.84
N TRP A 500 7.01 -12.59 6.91
CA TRP A 500 6.23 -12.50 8.15
C TRP A 500 7.10 -12.92 9.34
N GLY A 501 6.68 -12.58 10.56
CA GLY A 501 7.31 -13.11 11.78
C GLY A 501 8.21 -12.17 12.57
N TRP A 502 8.53 -10.97 12.05
CA TRP A 502 9.37 -9.96 12.74
C TRP A 502 10.62 -10.56 13.42
N THR A 503 11.33 -11.44 12.71
CA THR A 503 12.41 -12.24 13.29
C THR A 503 13.61 -12.43 12.35
N PRO A 504 14.85 -12.15 12.82
CA PRO A 504 16.05 -12.47 12.06
C PRO A 504 16.43 -13.96 12.15
N THR A 505 15.66 -14.77 12.89
CA THR A 505 15.90 -16.21 13.00
C THR A 505 15.66 -16.90 11.66
N ALA A 506 16.56 -17.84 11.33
CA ALA A 506 16.40 -18.69 10.15
C ALA A 506 15.05 -19.40 10.15
N ASN A 507 14.39 -19.41 9.01
CA ASN A 507 13.03 -19.89 8.82
C ASN A 507 12.87 -20.48 7.41
N ALA A 508 11.64 -20.81 7.01
CA ALA A 508 11.33 -21.44 5.73
C ALA A 508 11.71 -20.63 4.48
N MET A 509 11.80 -19.30 4.60
CA MET A 509 11.95 -18.38 3.48
C MET A 509 13.37 -18.34 2.94
N ARG A 510 13.51 -18.32 1.61
CA ARG A 510 14.78 -18.18 0.89
C ARG A 510 14.53 -17.99 -0.61
N ASN A 511 15.48 -17.38 -1.30
CA ASN A 511 15.54 -17.23 -2.76
C ASN A 511 14.33 -16.50 -3.36
N ASN A 512 13.73 -15.55 -2.64
CA ASN A 512 12.57 -14.81 -3.10
C ASN A 512 13.01 -13.61 -3.97
N THR A 513 12.24 -13.30 -5.02
CA THR A 513 12.58 -12.23 -5.97
C THR A 513 11.41 -11.27 -6.16
N ILE A 514 11.67 -9.97 -5.95
CA ILE A 514 10.79 -8.87 -6.35
C ILE A 514 11.52 -8.04 -7.39
N ARG A 515 11.13 -8.14 -8.67
CA ARG A 515 11.87 -7.49 -9.76
C ARG A 515 11.03 -6.76 -10.79
N ALA A 516 11.51 -5.65 -11.29
CA ALA A 516 10.89 -4.95 -12.43
C ALA A 516 9.39 -4.64 -12.26
N ASN A 517 8.90 -4.47 -11.02
CA ASN A 517 7.53 -4.04 -10.78
C ASN A 517 7.46 -2.51 -10.85
N LYS A 518 6.31 -1.99 -11.26
CA LYS A 518 6.00 -0.56 -11.28
C LYS A 518 4.95 -0.26 -10.22
N ILE A 519 5.32 0.48 -9.20
CA ILE A 519 4.47 0.78 -8.05
C ILE A 519 4.32 2.30 -7.95
N HIS A 520 3.10 2.81 -8.00
CA HIS A 520 2.85 4.23 -7.83
C HIS A 520 1.48 4.52 -7.26
N HIS A 521 1.24 5.71 -6.71
CA HIS A 521 -0.06 6.06 -6.12
C HIS A 521 -0.44 5.04 -5.02
N TYR A 522 0.51 4.76 -4.13
CA TYR A 522 0.34 3.91 -2.94
C TYR A 522 0.27 4.77 -1.68
N GLY A 523 0.01 4.19 -0.51
CA GLY A 523 -0.11 4.94 0.75
C GLY A 523 -1.27 5.93 0.77
N LYS A 524 -2.39 5.60 0.09
CA LYS A 524 -3.55 6.50 -0.06
C LYS A 524 -4.12 6.97 1.29
N TYR A 525 -4.13 6.09 2.29
CA TYR A 525 -4.73 6.38 3.61
C TYR A 525 -3.78 6.13 4.78
N LEU A 526 -2.90 5.13 4.69
CA LEU A 526 -2.08 4.68 5.81
C LEU A 526 -0.58 4.86 5.56
N TYR A 527 0.14 5.32 6.58
CA TYR A 527 1.59 5.45 6.63
C TYR A 527 2.21 4.39 7.56
N ASP A 528 3.53 4.46 7.80
CA ASP A 528 4.39 3.30 8.09
C ASP A 528 4.44 2.36 6.90
N VAL A 529 4.70 2.96 5.73
CA VAL A 529 4.34 2.40 4.42
C VAL A 529 5.50 2.48 3.44
N SER A 530 5.55 1.54 2.50
CA SER A 530 6.43 1.62 1.35
C SER A 530 5.85 1.03 0.08
N GLY A 531 6.49 1.31 -1.06
CA GLY A 531 6.15 0.61 -2.30
C GLY A 531 6.46 -0.88 -2.16
N ILE A 532 7.67 -1.20 -1.67
CA ILE A 532 8.09 -2.57 -1.35
C ILE A 532 8.53 -2.64 0.11
N TYR A 533 7.89 -3.54 0.85
CA TYR A 533 8.07 -3.80 2.28
C TYR A 533 8.52 -5.24 2.52
N THR A 534 9.43 -5.48 3.47
CA THR A 534 9.84 -6.84 3.86
C THR A 534 9.93 -7.09 5.36
N LEU A 535 9.76 -8.36 5.74
CA LEU A 535 9.98 -8.87 7.10
C LEU A 535 10.87 -10.12 7.13
N SER A 536 11.54 -10.29 8.27
CA SER A 536 12.26 -11.52 8.66
C SER A 536 13.38 -11.99 7.73
N ALA A 537 14.18 -12.96 8.20
CA ALA A 537 15.32 -13.44 7.44
C ALA A 537 14.92 -14.19 6.16
N GLN A 538 15.49 -13.82 5.01
CA GLN A 538 15.20 -14.44 3.70
C GLN A 538 16.47 -14.64 2.85
N PRO A 539 17.34 -15.61 3.18
CA PRO A 539 18.60 -15.87 2.46
C PRO A 539 18.45 -15.96 0.94
N GLY A 540 19.35 -15.30 0.20
CA GLY A 540 19.40 -15.34 -1.26
C GLY A 540 18.31 -14.53 -1.97
N SER A 541 17.53 -13.73 -1.23
CA SER A 541 16.43 -12.96 -1.79
C SER A 541 16.89 -11.63 -2.39
N VAL A 542 16.22 -11.19 -3.46
CA VAL A 542 16.62 -10.03 -4.25
C VAL A 542 15.43 -9.10 -4.50
N ILE A 543 15.65 -7.80 -4.31
CA ILE A 543 14.73 -6.72 -4.71
C ILE A 543 15.48 -5.87 -5.74
N CYS A 544 15.11 -5.97 -7.02
CA CYS A 544 15.86 -5.26 -8.05
C CYS A 544 15.05 -4.72 -9.23
N ASP A 545 15.59 -3.67 -9.86
CA ASP A 545 15.06 -3.13 -11.12
C ASP A 545 13.61 -2.62 -11.02
N ASN A 546 13.08 -2.36 -9.82
CA ASN A 546 11.72 -1.86 -9.64
C ASN A 546 11.65 -0.35 -9.90
N TYR A 547 10.47 0.14 -10.29
CA TYR A 547 10.12 1.56 -10.35
C TYR A 547 9.12 1.87 -9.24
N ILE A 548 9.43 2.80 -8.34
CA ILE A 548 8.54 3.17 -7.23
C ILE A 548 8.44 4.69 -7.14
N ASP A 549 7.23 5.24 -7.19
CA ASP A 549 7.00 6.69 -7.32
C ASP A 549 5.66 7.13 -6.73
N SER A 550 5.41 8.44 -6.69
CA SER A 550 4.08 9.05 -6.53
C SER A 550 3.29 8.48 -5.35
N ILE A 551 3.91 8.35 -4.19
CA ILE A 551 3.17 8.01 -2.96
C ILE A 551 2.14 9.11 -2.68
N TYR A 552 0.92 8.75 -2.31
CA TYR A 552 -0.08 9.73 -1.90
C TYR A 552 0.35 10.46 -0.63
N LYS A 553 -0.02 11.74 -0.54
CA LYS A 553 -0.07 12.44 0.72
C LYS A 553 -1.33 11.98 1.45
N ALA A 554 -1.18 11.04 2.39
CA ALA A 554 -2.32 10.57 3.16
C ALA A 554 -2.97 11.74 3.93
N PRO A 555 -4.31 11.79 4.02
CA PRO A 555 -5.00 12.91 4.66
C PRO A 555 -4.85 12.92 6.18
N TYR A 556 -4.70 11.75 6.81
CA TYR A 556 -4.69 11.61 8.27
C TYR A 556 -3.60 10.66 8.83
N PRO A 557 -2.36 10.67 8.32
CA PRO A 557 -1.32 9.77 8.82
C PRO A 557 -1.03 10.06 10.30
N HIS A 558 -0.73 9.00 11.07
CA HIS A 558 -0.29 9.13 12.46
C HIS A 558 1.03 9.93 12.55
N ASP A 559 1.93 9.74 11.59
CA ASP A 559 3.15 10.51 11.37
C ASP A 559 3.31 10.82 9.87
N PRO A 560 3.17 12.10 9.44
CA PRO A 560 3.30 12.52 8.04
C PRO A 560 4.66 12.28 7.39
N GLU A 561 5.71 12.00 8.15
CA GLU A 561 7.05 11.76 7.60
C GLU A 561 7.38 10.26 7.47
N HIS A 562 6.57 9.39 8.07
CA HIS A 562 6.84 7.95 8.20
C HIS A 562 6.38 7.15 6.98
N TRP A 563 6.94 7.48 5.82
CA TRP A 563 6.68 6.82 4.55
C TRP A 563 7.97 6.66 3.75
N PHE A 564 8.03 5.65 2.89
CA PHE A 564 9.26 5.27 2.18
C PHE A 564 8.97 4.73 0.78
N TYR A 565 9.98 4.63 -0.08
CA TYR A 565 9.87 3.87 -1.33
C TYR A 565 10.20 2.39 -1.12
N LEU A 566 11.23 2.12 -0.32
CA LEU A 566 11.72 0.80 0.04
C LEU A 566 11.87 0.72 1.56
N TYR A 567 11.39 -0.37 2.14
CA TYR A 567 11.43 -0.55 3.59
C TYR A 567 11.73 -2.01 3.94
N THR A 568 12.88 -2.25 4.55
CA THR A 568 13.20 -3.53 5.20
C THR A 568 12.90 -3.37 6.68
N ASP A 569 11.86 -4.04 7.17
CA ASP A 569 11.41 -3.97 8.56
C ASP A 569 11.97 -5.13 9.39
N GLU A 570 11.51 -5.28 10.63
CA GLU A 570 12.11 -6.09 11.67
C GLU A 570 12.47 -7.51 11.21
N GLY A 571 13.70 -7.90 11.52
CA GLY A 571 14.23 -9.21 11.18
C GLY A 571 14.63 -9.38 9.72
N SER A 572 14.32 -8.44 8.81
CA SER A 572 14.76 -8.51 7.42
C SER A 572 16.26 -8.75 7.34
N ALA A 573 16.67 -9.85 6.70
CA ALA A 573 18.07 -10.28 6.64
C ALA A 573 18.38 -10.97 5.31
N HIS A 574 19.63 -10.84 4.87
CA HIS A 574 20.19 -11.49 3.67
C HIS A 574 19.55 -11.10 2.33
N PHE A 575 18.98 -9.90 2.24
CA PHE A 575 18.47 -9.32 1.00
C PHE A 575 19.56 -8.64 0.18
N THR A 576 19.49 -8.77 -1.15
CA THR A 576 20.15 -7.83 -2.07
C THR A 576 19.13 -6.86 -2.63
N VAL A 577 19.19 -5.59 -2.20
CA VAL A 577 18.33 -4.49 -2.66
C VAL A 577 19.10 -3.61 -3.62
N ARG A 578 18.87 -3.73 -4.93
CA ARG A 578 19.71 -3.07 -5.92
C ARG A 578 18.98 -2.54 -7.15
N ASN A 579 19.51 -1.47 -7.75
CA ASN A 579 19.06 -0.95 -9.05
C ASN A 579 17.56 -0.62 -9.11
N ASN A 580 16.95 -0.23 -7.98
CA ASN A 580 15.55 0.19 -7.94
C ASN A 580 15.46 1.70 -8.17
N TRP A 581 14.72 2.11 -9.20
CA TRP A 581 14.49 3.52 -9.45
C TRP A 581 13.40 4.05 -8.50
N THR A 582 13.73 5.14 -7.82
CA THR A 582 12.81 5.93 -6.99
C THR A 582 13.12 7.41 -7.23
N PRO A 583 12.15 8.33 -7.11
CA PRO A 583 12.39 9.76 -7.35
C PRO A 583 13.34 10.38 -6.32
N ALA A 584 13.50 9.76 -5.15
CA ALA A 584 14.49 10.16 -4.14
C ALA A 584 14.90 8.98 -3.23
N GLU A 585 15.99 9.17 -2.49
CA GLU A 585 16.50 8.21 -1.51
C GLU A 585 15.78 8.33 -0.16
N LYS A 586 14.52 7.88 -0.10
CA LYS A 586 13.73 7.80 1.16
C LYS A 586 13.41 6.35 1.46
N TYR A 587 14.27 5.73 2.26
CA TYR A 587 14.21 4.31 2.63
C TYR A 587 14.30 4.14 4.14
N LEU A 588 13.87 2.99 4.64
CA LEU A 588 14.04 2.62 6.04
C LEU A 588 14.61 1.19 6.16
N GLN A 589 15.50 1.01 7.11
CA GLN A 589 16.00 -0.29 7.57
C GLN A 589 15.74 -0.39 9.08
N ASN A 590 14.57 -0.89 9.47
CA ASN A 590 14.15 -0.95 10.86
C ASN A 590 14.46 -2.33 11.47
N ALA A 591 15.18 -2.35 12.60
CA ALA A 591 15.46 -3.57 13.37
C ALA A 591 15.86 -4.80 12.53
N ASN A 592 16.68 -4.59 11.49
CA ASN A 592 17.06 -5.62 10.54
C ASN A 592 17.96 -6.69 11.18
N GLY A 593 17.96 -7.88 10.58
CA GLY A 593 19.02 -8.86 10.75
C GLY A 593 20.23 -8.57 9.86
N PRO A 594 21.24 -9.45 9.86
CA PRO A 594 22.49 -9.24 9.13
C PRO A 594 22.35 -9.44 7.62
N GLY A 595 23.37 -9.03 6.86
CA GLY A 595 23.58 -9.46 5.48
C GLY A 595 22.68 -8.81 4.42
N ASN A 596 21.92 -7.78 4.76
CA ASN A 596 21.26 -6.95 3.75
C ASN A 596 22.30 -6.10 3.01
N VAL A 597 22.19 -6.01 1.70
CA VAL A 597 23.09 -5.27 0.82
C VAL A 597 22.27 -4.32 -0.03
N TRP A 598 22.55 -3.02 0.07
CA TRP A 598 21.85 -1.96 -0.67
C TRP A 598 22.80 -1.31 -1.69
N ILE A 599 22.51 -1.43 -2.98
CA ILE A 599 23.43 -0.97 -4.05
C ILE A 599 22.66 -0.23 -5.15
N GLY A 600 22.99 1.04 -5.38
CA GLY A 600 22.53 1.78 -6.55
C GLY A 600 21.01 1.86 -6.67
N ASN A 601 20.33 2.26 -5.60
CA ASN A 601 18.89 2.58 -5.63
C ASN A 601 18.73 4.10 -5.66
N GLY A 602 17.64 4.62 -6.21
CA GLY A 602 17.34 6.05 -6.20
C GLY A 602 17.26 6.70 -7.58
N PRO A 603 17.24 8.05 -7.63
CA PRO A 603 16.92 8.77 -8.86
C PRO A 603 17.98 8.63 -9.95
N LYS A 604 19.20 8.24 -9.57
CA LYS A 604 20.36 8.02 -10.47
C LYS A 604 20.33 6.68 -11.18
N VAL A 605 19.40 5.78 -10.85
CA VAL A 605 19.21 4.53 -11.57
C VAL A 605 18.84 4.83 -13.03
N SER A 606 19.38 4.03 -13.96
CA SER A 606 19.19 4.22 -15.40
C SER A 606 17.71 4.33 -15.78
N ASP A 607 17.40 5.25 -16.70
CA ASP A 607 16.05 5.36 -17.28
C ASP A 607 15.58 4.06 -17.95
N THR A 608 16.49 3.17 -18.34
CA THR A 608 16.13 1.84 -18.87
C THR A 608 15.35 1.02 -17.84
N VAL A 609 15.66 1.15 -16.55
CA VAL A 609 14.90 0.50 -15.48
C VAL A 609 13.48 1.05 -15.43
N LYS A 610 13.33 2.39 -15.49
CA LYS A 610 12.00 3.04 -15.51
C LYS A 610 11.14 2.55 -16.68
N LEU A 611 11.74 2.45 -17.86
CA LEU A 611 11.04 2.08 -19.10
C LEU A 611 10.63 0.60 -19.13
N LYS A 612 11.40 -0.28 -18.46
CA LYS A 612 11.15 -1.73 -18.46
C LYS A 612 10.35 -2.23 -17.25
N ALA A 613 10.24 -1.43 -16.20
CA ALA A 613 9.47 -1.79 -15.01
C ALA A 613 7.96 -1.73 -15.30
N GLY A 614 7.23 -2.69 -14.73
CA GLY A 614 5.80 -2.86 -14.94
C GLY A 614 5.47 -3.85 -16.05
N ILE A 615 4.24 -3.70 -16.55
CA ILE A 615 3.59 -4.61 -17.50
C ILE A 615 4.35 -4.62 -18.83
N GLN A 616 4.69 -5.82 -19.32
CA GLN A 616 5.38 -6.01 -20.59
C GLN A 616 4.43 -5.90 -21.81
N ASP A 617 5.01 -5.69 -23.00
CA ASP A 617 4.30 -5.38 -24.26
C ASP A 617 3.06 -6.24 -24.54
N ASN A 618 3.18 -7.57 -24.37
CA ASN A 618 2.10 -8.53 -24.62
C ASN A 618 0.87 -8.35 -23.70
N TYR A 619 1.01 -7.57 -22.61
CA TYR A 619 -0.02 -7.38 -21.57
C TYR A 619 -0.47 -5.92 -21.44
N THR A 620 0.00 -5.03 -22.31
CA THR A 620 -0.34 -3.59 -22.29
C THR A 620 -1.84 -3.33 -22.48
N TYR A 621 -2.61 -4.28 -22.99
CA TYR A 621 -4.08 -4.22 -23.05
C TYR A 621 -4.74 -4.02 -21.67
N LEU A 622 -4.05 -4.40 -20.57
CA LEU A 622 -4.50 -4.17 -19.21
C LEU A 622 -4.47 -2.67 -18.82
N LEU A 623 -3.55 -1.89 -19.40
CA LEU A 623 -3.33 -0.49 -19.02
C LEU A 623 -4.53 0.42 -19.33
N LYS A 624 -5.49 -0.01 -20.16
CA LYS A 624 -6.76 0.71 -20.34
C LYS A 624 -7.62 0.74 -19.07
N TYR A 625 -7.41 -0.21 -18.16
CA TYR A 625 -8.09 -0.28 -16.86
C TYR A 625 -7.35 0.50 -15.76
N ARG A 626 -6.15 1.00 -16.05
CA ARG A 626 -5.40 1.88 -15.15
C ARG A 626 -6.15 3.20 -15.01
N ASN A 627 -6.78 3.41 -13.86
CA ASN A 627 -7.56 4.61 -13.62
C ASN A 627 -6.85 5.56 -12.67
N LEU A 628 -6.11 6.52 -13.23
CA LEU A 628 -5.46 7.60 -12.47
C LEU A 628 -6.35 8.84 -12.31
N LYS A 629 -7.44 8.94 -13.09
CA LYS A 629 -8.26 10.16 -13.18
C LYS A 629 -9.29 10.30 -12.06
N LEU A 630 -9.52 9.25 -11.27
CA LEU A 630 -10.52 9.26 -10.19
C LEU A 630 -10.03 9.94 -8.90
N PHE A 631 -8.75 10.25 -8.77
CA PHE A 631 -8.18 10.68 -7.50
C PHE A 631 -7.34 11.94 -7.69
N ASP A 632 -7.90 13.09 -7.31
CA ASP A 632 -7.19 14.38 -7.25
C ASP A 632 -6.39 14.55 -5.94
N GLN A 633 -5.99 13.42 -5.34
CA GLN A 633 -5.26 13.43 -4.08
C GLN A 633 -3.79 13.77 -4.35
N PRO A 634 -3.22 14.76 -3.64
CA PRO A 634 -1.83 15.14 -3.83
C PRO A 634 -0.89 13.97 -3.49
N VAL A 635 0.26 13.94 -4.15
CA VAL A 635 1.35 13.01 -3.85
C VAL A 635 2.43 13.70 -3.03
N ASN A 636 3.15 12.96 -2.17
CA ASN A 636 4.34 13.51 -1.55
C ASN A 636 5.43 13.65 -2.60
N SER A 637 6.11 14.78 -2.57
CA SER A 637 7.39 14.96 -3.25
C SER A 637 8.49 14.98 -2.20
N VAL A 638 9.48 14.11 -2.36
CA VAL A 638 10.80 14.40 -1.78
C VAL A 638 11.45 15.32 -2.79
N GLU A 639 11.62 16.61 -2.45
CA GLU A 639 12.46 17.48 -3.28
C GLU A 639 13.80 16.77 -3.44
N SER A 640 14.16 16.42 -4.68
CA SER A 640 15.42 15.75 -5.02
C SER A 640 16.57 16.67 -4.61
N GLY A 641 17.03 16.47 -3.37
CA GLY A 641 17.84 17.41 -2.60
C GLY A 641 17.73 17.23 -1.08
N ASN A 642 16.72 16.51 -0.56
CA ASN A 642 16.43 16.46 0.88
C ASN A 642 16.76 15.11 1.56
N GLY A 643 18.02 14.85 1.87
CA GLY A 643 18.28 14.76 3.32
C GLY A 643 18.19 16.18 3.84
N ASN A 644 17.64 16.45 5.01
CA ASN A 644 17.62 17.83 5.49
C ASN A 644 19.08 18.32 5.46
N GLU A 645 19.38 19.29 4.59
CA GLU A 645 20.61 20.03 4.76
C GLU A 645 20.48 20.66 6.13
N ILE A 646 21.46 20.37 6.97
CA ILE A 646 21.47 20.80 8.35
C ILE A 646 22.81 21.44 8.62
N VAL A 647 22.83 22.31 9.63
CA VAL A 647 24.08 22.73 10.25
C VAL A 647 24.12 22.14 11.66
N ILE A 648 25.15 21.36 11.96
CA ILE A 648 25.48 20.98 13.33
C ILE A 648 26.58 21.91 13.81
N GLU A 649 26.32 22.67 14.87
CA GLU A 649 27.31 23.56 15.49
C GLU A 649 27.80 22.95 16.80
N LEU A 650 29.12 22.84 16.93
CA LEU A 650 29.81 22.47 18.16
C LEU A 650 30.46 23.72 18.74
N ILE A 651 30.07 24.10 19.95
CA ILE A 651 30.68 25.19 20.70
C ILE A 651 31.58 24.58 21.76
N LEU A 652 32.88 24.86 21.65
CA LEU A 652 33.93 24.24 22.45
C LEU A 652 34.38 25.17 23.57
N LEU A 653 34.83 24.59 24.69
CA LEU A 653 35.39 25.34 25.83
C LEU A 653 36.75 25.97 25.52
N VAL A 654 37.47 25.42 24.53
CA VAL A 654 38.77 25.90 24.05
C VAL A 654 38.74 26.14 22.53
N GLY A 655 39.82 26.64 21.95
CA GLY A 655 39.93 26.83 20.50
C GLY A 655 39.75 25.53 19.71
N THR A 656 39.37 25.64 18.43
CA THR A 656 39.02 24.47 17.59
C THR A 656 40.18 23.53 17.25
N ALA A 657 41.44 23.99 17.35
CA ALA A 657 42.61 23.29 16.82
C ALA A 657 42.76 21.84 17.31
N GLN A 658 42.42 21.56 18.57
CA GLN A 658 42.58 20.24 19.19
C GLN A 658 41.50 19.22 18.78
N PHE A 659 40.39 19.68 18.19
CA PHE A 659 39.22 18.84 17.92
C PHE A 659 38.89 18.69 16.44
N LYS A 660 39.59 19.42 15.56
CA LYS A 660 39.36 19.37 14.10
C LYS A 660 39.51 17.96 13.53
N ASP A 661 40.60 17.28 13.86
CA ASP A 661 40.89 15.94 13.35
C ASP A 661 39.88 14.90 13.86
N LEU A 662 39.49 15.01 15.14
CA LEU A 662 38.50 14.15 15.77
C LEU A 662 37.11 14.34 15.16
N VAL A 663 36.68 15.59 14.91
CA VAL A 663 35.40 15.86 14.23
C VAL A 663 35.43 15.33 12.81
N ALA A 664 36.55 15.47 12.09
CA ALA A 664 36.70 14.91 10.74
C ALA A 664 36.65 13.38 10.73
N GLU A 665 37.23 12.72 11.73
CA GLU A 665 37.14 11.28 11.92
C GLU A 665 35.69 10.82 12.16
N ILE A 666 34.99 11.43 13.12
CA ILE A 666 33.59 11.12 13.44
C ILE A 666 32.67 11.34 12.23
N CYS A 667 32.90 12.43 11.47
CA CYS A 667 32.17 12.69 10.23
C CYS A 667 32.39 11.59 9.18
N ARG A 668 33.64 11.16 8.95
CA ARG A 668 33.96 10.09 7.99
C ARG A 668 33.33 8.75 8.37
N GLU A 669 33.31 8.40 9.65
CA GLU A 669 32.62 7.19 10.16
C GLU A 669 31.11 7.19 9.83
N LYS A 670 30.52 8.37 9.63
CA LYS A 670 29.10 8.57 9.27
C LYS A 670 28.90 8.98 7.81
N GLY A 671 29.93 8.87 6.96
CA GLY A 671 29.84 9.17 5.53
C GLY A 671 29.79 10.67 5.20
N VAL A 672 30.14 11.55 6.14
CA VAL A 672 30.20 13.01 5.92
C VAL A 672 31.64 13.42 5.55
N PRO A 673 31.86 14.10 4.42
CA PRO A 673 33.21 14.46 3.97
C PRO A 673 33.81 15.59 4.81
N ALA A 674 35.15 15.65 4.90
CA ALA A 674 35.85 16.71 5.62
C ALA A 674 35.55 18.12 5.07
N SER A 675 35.22 18.22 3.78
CA SER A 675 34.81 19.47 3.11
C SER A 675 33.49 20.06 3.63
N ALA A 676 32.73 19.30 4.43
CA ALA A 676 31.54 19.76 5.12
C ALA A 676 31.85 20.49 6.45
N ILE A 677 33.13 20.54 6.87
CA ILE A 677 33.54 21.05 8.18
C ILE A 677 34.07 22.47 8.05
N TYR A 678 33.59 23.34 8.92
CA TYR A 678 33.99 24.74 8.98
C TYR A 678 34.35 25.15 10.40
N SER A 679 35.17 26.18 10.56
CA SER A 679 35.67 26.62 11.87
C SER A 679 35.65 28.13 12.04
N TRP A 680 35.31 28.59 13.24
CA TRP A 680 35.49 29.98 13.64
C TRP A 680 35.74 30.05 15.15
N LYS A 681 36.93 30.52 15.56
CA LYS A 681 37.37 30.60 16.97
C LYS A 681 37.25 29.28 17.73
N ASN A 682 36.22 29.14 18.58
CA ASN A 682 35.90 27.96 19.39
C ASN A 682 34.68 27.19 18.86
N ARG A 683 34.25 27.46 17.62
CA ARG A 683 33.08 26.84 16.99
C ARG A 683 33.48 26.00 15.78
N LEU A 684 33.00 24.76 15.71
CA LEU A 684 33.05 23.91 14.52
C LEU A 684 31.65 23.73 13.97
N LEU A 685 31.50 23.81 12.65
CA LEU A 685 30.24 23.53 11.96
C LEU A 685 30.41 22.32 11.07
N VAL A 686 29.34 21.53 10.96
CA VAL A 686 29.17 20.52 9.92
C VAL A 686 27.94 20.89 9.11
N TYR A 687 28.14 21.25 7.84
CA TYR A 687 27.05 21.49 6.89
C TYR A 687 26.95 20.34 5.89
N ALA A 688 25.90 19.54 6.01
CA ALA A 688 25.72 18.36 5.20
C ALA A 688 24.24 17.99 5.05
N THR A 689 23.96 17.21 4.02
CA THR A 689 22.67 16.56 3.79
C THR A 689 22.63 15.28 4.63
N ILE A 690 21.88 15.28 5.74
CA ILE A 690 21.82 14.13 6.65
C ILE A 690 20.36 13.80 6.98
N ALA A 691 19.92 12.56 6.69
CA ALA A 691 18.55 12.14 6.95
C ALA A 691 18.22 12.01 8.44
N ASN A 692 19.17 11.52 9.26
CA ASN A 692 19.05 11.46 10.71
C ASN A 692 20.37 11.94 11.36
N PRO A 693 20.42 13.19 11.87
CA PRO A 693 21.64 13.71 12.50
C PRO A 693 21.92 13.17 13.91
N GLU A 694 20.92 12.58 14.57
CA GLU A 694 21.03 12.24 15.99
C GLU A 694 22.18 11.25 16.31
N PRO A 695 22.44 10.20 15.51
CA PRO A 695 23.61 9.34 15.71
C PRO A 695 24.95 10.08 15.60
N LEU A 696 25.06 11.04 14.67
CA LEU A 696 26.26 11.84 14.49
C LEU A 696 26.45 12.82 15.67
N MET A 697 25.38 13.51 16.07
CA MET A 697 25.39 14.41 17.22
C MET A 697 25.73 13.68 18.52
N ASN A 698 25.23 12.46 18.71
CA ASN A 698 25.56 11.66 19.89
C ASN A 698 27.05 11.26 19.94
N GLN A 699 27.67 10.97 18.81
CA GLN A 699 29.12 10.75 18.75
C GLN A 699 29.90 12.00 19.17
N PHE A 700 29.49 13.18 18.72
CA PHE A 700 30.11 14.43 19.17
C PHE A 700 29.96 14.63 20.69
N ARG A 701 28.74 14.46 21.23
CA ARG A 701 28.47 14.61 22.68
C ARG A 701 29.28 13.62 23.52
N GLN A 702 29.49 12.40 23.04
CA GLN A 702 30.21 11.35 23.78
C GLN A 702 31.74 11.52 23.71
N ARG A 703 32.28 11.86 22.54
CA ARG A 703 33.72 11.88 22.29
C ARG A 703 34.38 13.25 22.54
N ILE A 704 33.59 14.32 22.63
CA ILE A 704 34.08 15.70 22.81
C ILE A 704 33.53 16.26 24.11
N ALA A 705 34.21 15.97 25.21
CA ALA A 705 33.79 16.37 26.55
C ALA A 705 33.61 17.90 26.67
N GLY A 706 32.45 18.33 27.14
CA GLY A 706 32.13 19.75 27.37
C GLY A 706 31.73 20.55 26.12
N ALA A 707 31.58 19.92 24.95
CA ALA A 707 31.05 20.60 23.77
C ALA A 707 29.52 20.77 23.85
N GLU A 708 29.04 21.99 23.59
CA GLU A 708 27.62 22.23 23.32
C GLU A 708 27.33 21.90 21.85
N VAL A 709 26.42 20.95 21.58
CA VAL A 709 26.07 20.50 20.23
C VAL A 709 24.67 20.99 19.87
N ARG A 710 24.58 21.89 18.88
CA ARG A 710 23.34 22.50 18.40
C ARG A 710 23.00 22.03 17.00
N LEU A 711 21.71 21.83 16.73
CA LEU A 711 21.19 21.44 15.42
C LEU A 711 20.36 22.58 14.82
N TYR A 712 20.74 23.01 13.62
CA TYR A 712 19.99 23.95 12.79
C TYR A 712 19.35 23.17 11.66
N GLN A 713 18.03 23.01 11.74
CA GLN A 713 17.20 22.31 10.75
C GLN A 713 15.99 23.15 10.28
N ASP A 714 15.70 24.26 10.96
CA ASP A 714 14.62 25.19 10.59
C ASP A 714 15.12 26.12 9.47
N LEU A 715 14.83 25.76 8.22
CA LEU A 715 15.16 26.53 7.02
C LEU A 715 14.12 27.64 6.82
N VAL A 716 14.51 28.89 7.10
CA VAL A 716 13.60 30.04 7.08
C VAL A 716 13.66 30.85 5.78
N TYR A 717 14.63 30.57 4.90
CA TYR A 717 14.74 31.20 3.59
C TYR A 717 15.52 30.28 2.63
N LYS A 718 15.02 30.15 1.39
CA LYS A 718 15.57 29.29 0.33
C LYS A 718 15.53 30.02 -1.01
N PHE A 719 16.68 30.21 -1.64
CA PHE A 719 16.83 30.63 -3.03
C PHE A 719 17.57 29.54 -3.81
N GLU A 720 17.10 29.26 -5.02
CA GLU A 720 17.67 28.25 -5.93
C GLU A 720 17.71 28.79 -7.35
N THR A 721 18.88 28.72 -7.99
CA THR A 721 19.10 29.29 -9.34
C THR A 721 18.16 28.69 -10.40
N LYS A 722 17.83 27.40 -10.28
CA LYS A 722 16.88 26.73 -11.17
C LYS A 722 15.48 27.33 -11.09
N VAL A 723 15.00 27.53 -9.87
CA VAL A 723 13.64 28.03 -9.61
C VAL A 723 13.54 29.52 -9.92
N HIS A 724 14.55 30.30 -9.52
CA HIS A 724 14.44 31.76 -9.49
C HIS A 724 15.14 32.44 -10.67
N CYS A 725 16.09 31.78 -11.33
CA CYS A 725 16.82 32.31 -12.48
C CYS A 725 16.54 31.52 -13.78
N GLY A 726 15.82 30.39 -13.72
CA GLY A 726 15.53 29.55 -14.89
C GLY A 726 16.75 28.85 -15.51
N ARG A 727 17.84 28.70 -14.76
CA ARG A 727 19.10 28.08 -15.22
C ARG A 727 19.39 26.82 -14.42
N GLU A 728 19.84 25.75 -15.07
CA GLU A 728 20.32 24.58 -14.33
C GLU A 728 21.56 24.95 -13.50
N PRO A 729 21.66 24.47 -12.25
CA PRO A 729 22.81 24.76 -11.41
C PRO A 729 24.08 24.08 -11.95
N VAL A 730 25.23 24.65 -11.63
CA VAL A 730 26.52 24.04 -12.01
C VAL A 730 26.69 22.68 -11.34
N LYS A 731 27.48 21.80 -11.97
CA LYS A 731 27.72 20.43 -11.47
C LYS A 731 28.46 20.39 -10.13
N GLU A 732 29.32 21.37 -9.88
CA GLU A 732 30.12 21.46 -8.65
C GLU A 732 30.15 22.91 -8.13
N TRP A 733 29.93 23.09 -6.83
CA TRP A 733 29.98 24.39 -6.16
C TRP A 733 30.67 24.30 -4.79
N ASP A 734 31.11 25.45 -4.28
CA ASP A 734 31.61 25.62 -2.92
C ASP A 734 30.56 26.33 -2.06
N ASN A 735 30.49 25.96 -0.78
CA ASN A 735 29.60 26.60 0.19
C ASN A 735 30.40 27.53 1.10
N ILE A 736 29.91 28.75 1.27
CA ILE A 736 30.42 29.74 2.21
C ILE A 736 29.39 29.89 3.32
N ILE A 737 29.84 29.77 4.56
CA ILE A 737 28.96 29.79 5.73
C ILE A 737 29.24 31.03 6.56
N LEU A 738 28.17 31.76 6.83
CA LEU A 738 28.19 32.92 7.71
C LEU A 738 27.20 32.73 8.87
N SER A 739 27.50 33.32 10.02
CA SER A 739 26.55 33.36 11.14
C SER A 739 26.39 34.75 11.73
N THR A 740 25.18 35.03 12.21
CA THR A 740 24.81 36.24 12.94
C THR A 740 23.70 35.91 13.94
N ASN A 741 23.39 36.82 14.85
CA ASN A 741 22.15 36.78 15.63
C ASN A 741 21.16 37.79 15.07
N LEU A 742 19.86 37.49 15.18
CA LEU A 742 18.84 38.53 15.14
C LEU A 742 18.92 39.39 16.41
N VAL A 743 18.44 40.62 16.42
CA VAL A 743 18.38 41.50 17.63
C VAL A 743 17.44 40.97 18.71
N LYS A 744 17.70 41.26 19.99
CA LYS A 744 16.96 40.69 21.16
C LYS A 744 15.44 40.88 21.11
N ASN A 745 14.97 41.93 20.44
CA ASN A 745 13.56 42.24 20.32
C ASN A 745 12.80 41.20 19.46
N LYS A 746 11.85 40.48 20.06
CA LYS A 746 11.05 39.44 19.39
C LYS A 746 10.14 39.98 18.28
N SER A 747 9.67 41.22 18.37
CA SER A 747 8.85 41.84 17.31
C SER A 747 9.68 42.05 16.05
N LEU A 748 10.91 42.55 16.21
CA LEU A 748 11.86 42.74 15.12
C LEU A 748 12.30 41.40 14.50
N GLN A 749 12.43 40.33 15.30
CA GLN A 749 12.67 38.98 14.79
C GLN A 749 11.53 38.48 13.89
N LYS A 750 10.27 38.64 14.33
CA LYS A 750 9.10 38.24 13.52
C LYS A 750 9.02 39.06 12.23
N GLU A 751 9.33 40.35 12.32
CA GLU A 751 9.36 41.23 11.16
C GLU A 751 10.42 40.79 10.13
N TYR A 752 11.64 40.46 10.57
CA TYR A 752 12.68 39.90 9.71
C TYR A 752 12.22 38.66 8.94
N LEU A 753 11.59 37.70 9.65
CA LEU A 753 11.08 36.47 9.05
C LEU A 753 9.97 36.76 8.04
N ARG A 754 9.08 37.73 8.32
CA ARG A 754 8.03 38.14 7.39
C ARG A 754 8.60 38.77 6.11
N TYR A 755 9.67 39.57 6.22
CA TYR A 755 10.35 40.10 5.05
C TYR A 755 10.93 38.97 4.19
N HIS A 756 11.60 37.98 4.79
CA HIS A 756 12.18 36.85 4.05
C HIS A 756 11.11 35.94 3.43
N ALA A 757 10.00 35.71 4.13
CA ALA A 757 8.88 34.92 3.62
C ALA A 757 8.20 35.55 2.39
N THR A 758 8.32 36.87 2.20
CA THR A 758 7.67 37.60 1.09
C THR A 758 8.68 38.28 0.17
N GLN A 759 9.98 37.94 0.29
CA GLN A 759 11.04 38.63 -0.43
C GLN A 759 10.88 38.50 -1.94
N PHE A 760 10.57 37.32 -2.47
CA PHE A 760 10.41 37.11 -3.91
C PHE A 760 9.24 37.89 -4.52
N GLU A 761 8.18 38.13 -3.75
CA GLU A 761 7.00 38.88 -4.22
C GLU A 761 7.20 40.39 -4.12
N LYS A 762 7.78 40.87 -3.00
CA LYS A 762 7.84 42.31 -2.67
C LYS A 762 9.17 42.96 -3.01
N TRP A 763 10.22 42.16 -3.13
CA TRP A 763 11.59 42.57 -3.40
C TRP A 763 12.26 41.65 -4.44
N PRO A 764 11.62 41.36 -5.59
CA PRO A 764 12.16 40.45 -6.59
C PRO A 764 13.57 40.83 -7.06
N GLU A 765 13.93 42.11 -7.00
CA GLU A 765 15.24 42.64 -7.38
C GLU A 765 16.37 42.05 -6.54
N VAL A 766 16.10 41.63 -5.30
CA VAL A 766 17.08 40.94 -4.44
C VAL A 766 17.43 39.56 -5.01
N ALA A 767 16.42 38.80 -5.45
CA ALA A 767 16.64 37.53 -6.13
C ALA A 767 17.34 37.71 -7.49
N SER A 768 16.97 38.76 -8.24
CA SER A 768 17.67 39.13 -9.48
C SER A 768 19.15 39.45 -9.24
N GLY A 769 19.48 40.11 -8.13
CA GLY A 769 20.86 40.34 -7.71
C GLY A 769 21.63 39.02 -7.51
N PHE A 770 21.03 38.03 -6.85
CA PHE A 770 21.65 36.70 -6.70
C PHE A 770 21.85 36.00 -8.05
N CYS A 771 20.89 36.11 -8.96
CA CYS A 771 21.03 35.60 -10.33
C CYS A 771 22.21 36.27 -11.07
N ASN A 772 22.37 37.59 -10.95
CA ASN A 772 23.46 38.35 -11.58
C ASN A 772 24.84 37.98 -11.01
N ALA A 773 24.89 37.64 -9.72
CA ALA A 773 26.10 37.18 -9.03
C ALA A 773 26.41 35.69 -9.26
N ASP A 774 25.60 34.99 -10.06
CA ASP A 774 25.73 33.57 -10.35
C ASP A 774 25.75 32.68 -9.09
N PHE A 775 24.98 33.08 -8.08
CA PHE A 775 24.76 32.25 -6.90
C PHE A 775 23.89 31.05 -7.25
N GLN A 776 24.30 29.87 -6.78
CA GLN A 776 23.64 28.60 -7.09
C GLN A 776 22.47 28.35 -6.13
N GLN A 777 22.70 28.62 -4.84
CA GLN A 777 21.69 28.56 -3.79
C GLN A 777 22.05 29.49 -2.63
N LEU A 778 21.01 29.98 -1.93
CA LEU A 778 21.14 30.65 -0.63
C LEU A 778 20.17 30.01 0.36
N ARG A 779 20.67 29.70 1.55
CA ARG A 779 19.89 29.05 2.61
C ARG A 779 20.12 29.75 3.93
N ILE A 780 19.05 30.03 4.66
CA ILE A 780 19.15 30.57 6.01
C ILE A 780 18.49 29.59 6.97
N PHE A 781 19.28 29.00 7.84
CA PHE A 781 18.78 28.22 8.97
C PHE A 781 18.70 29.08 10.22
N LYS A 782 17.75 28.77 11.09
CA LYS A 782 17.57 29.49 12.35
C LYS A 782 17.51 28.54 13.53
N LEU A 783 18.18 28.89 14.62
CA LEU A 783 17.99 28.29 15.94
C LEU A 783 17.93 29.41 16.97
N ASP A 784 16.82 29.50 17.69
CA ASP A 784 16.50 30.63 18.57
C ASP A 784 16.67 31.98 17.86
N ARG A 785 17.77 32.68 18.14
CA ARG A 785 18.12 33.99 17.56
C ARG A 785 19.23 33.88 16.53
N GLN A 786 19.99 32.79 16.50
CA GLN A 786 21.15 32.64 15.66
C GLN A 786 20.73 32.17 14.26
N LEU A 787 21.30 32.80 13.24
CA LEU A 787 21.12 32.48 11.84
C LEU A 787 22.40 31.85 11.29
N MET A 788 22.23 30.85 10.43
CA MET A 788 23.29 30.27 9.60
C MET A 788 22.94 30.53 8.14
N LEU A 789 23.70 31.40 7.48
CA LEU A 789 23.57 31.70 6.06
C LEU A 789 24.57 30.86 5.28
N ILE A 790 24.09 30.07 4.34
CA ILE A 790 24.90 29.31 3.39
C ILE A 790 24.71 29.93 2.01
N ILE A 791 25.81 30.35 1.40
CA ILE A 791 25.85 30.82 0.01
C ILE A 791 26.65 29.80 -0.79
N SER A 792 26.04 29.22 -1.81
CA SER A 792 26.75 28.33 -2.73
C SER A 792 27.12 29.05 -4.02
N ILE A 793 28.39 28.98 -4.37
CA ILE A 793 28.97 29.63 -5.54
C ILE A 793 29.69 28.61 -6.43
N PRO A 794 29.80 28.82 -7.75
CA PRO A 794 30.52 27.91 -8.63
C PRO A 794 31.90 27.54 -8.08
N LYS A 795 32.27 26.27 -8.18
CA LYS A 795 33.52 25.78 -7.57
C LYS A 795 34.72 26.56 -8.09
N GLY A 796 35.57 27.01 -7.17
CA GLY A 796 36.74 27.83 -7.48
C GLY A 796 36.46 29.32 -7.72
N ALA A 797 35.21 29.77 -7.67
CA ALA A 797 34.88 31.20 -7.67
C ALA A 797 35.12 31.85 -6.30
N SER A 798 35.24 33.18 -6.28
CA SER A 798 35.40 33.96 -5.04
C SER A 798 34.14 34.75 -4.70
N LEU A 799 33.72 34.71 -3.42
CA LEU A 799 32.60 35.55 -2.97
C LEU A 799 32.92 37.04 -3.11
N ASP A 800 34.17 37.43 -2.88
CA ASP A 800 34.58 38.83 -2.99
C ASP A 800 34.44 39.36 -4.42
N GLU A 801 34.56 38.49 -5.42
CA GLU A 801 34.35 38.81 -6.83
C GLU A 801 32.88 38.80 -7.25
N LEU A 802 32.09 37.87 -6.69
CA LEU A 802 30.68 37.67 -7.07
C LEU A 802 29.73 38.60 -6.32
N ASN A 803 29.97 38.85 -5.04
CA ASN A 803 29.07 39.62 -4.18
C ASN A 803 28.81 41.06 -4.69
N PRO A 804 29.80 41.80 -5.24
CA PRO A 804 29.55 43.12 -5.85
C PRO A 804 28.55 43.10 -7.02
N ARG A 805 28.37 41.96 -7.68
CA ARG A 805 27.39 41.82 -8.79
C ARG A 805 25.95 41.77 -8.30
N THR A 806 25.72 41.48 -7.01
CA THR A 806 24.37 41.46 -6.44
C THR A 806 23.74 42.86 -6.40
N THR A 807 24.56 43.90 -6.25
CA THR A 807 24.16 45.31 -6.16
C THR A 807 24.42 46.11 -7.43
N LEU A 808 25.15 45.55 -8.41
CA LEU A 808 25.51 46.23 -9.65
C LEU A 808 24.24 46.66 -10.41
N ASN A 809 24.07 47.99 -10.57
CA ASN A 809 22.89 48.62 -11.17
C ASN A 809 21.56 48.24 -10.49
N ASN A 810 21.60 47.93 -9.18
CA ASN A 810 20.44 47.44 -8.43
C ASN A 810 20.29 48.14 -7.06
N PRO A 811 19.85 49.41 -7.03
CA PRO A 811 19.75 50.19 -5.79
C PRO A 811 18.75 49.61 -4.77
N ARG A 812 17.80 48.79 -5.22
CA ARG A 812 16.82 48.10 -4.36
C ARG A 812 17.48 47.07 -3.45
N VAL A 813 18.61 46.47 -3.85
CA VAL A 813 19.39 45.57 -3.00
C VAL A 813 20.11 46.33 -1.89
N ASP A 814 20.58 47.55 -2.16
CA ASP A 814 21.19 48.39 -1.13
C ASP A 814 20.16 48.85 -0.09
N GLU A 815 18.94 49.19 -0.52
CA GLU A 815 17.82 49.47 0.37
C GLU A 815 17.48 48.25 1.25
N TRP A 816 17.38 47.07 0.65
CA TRP A 816 17.16 45.81 1.38
C TRP A 816 18.25 45.57 2.40
N ASN A 817 19.53 45.69 2.02
CA ASN A 817 20.67 45.51 2.91
C ASN A 817 20.66 46.53 4.06
N GLY A 818 20.32 47.79 3.79
CA GLY A 818 20.15 48.83 4.80
C GLY A 818 19.02 48.53 5.78
N LEU A 819 17.91 47.97 5.29
CA LEU A 819 16.78 47.52 6.10
C LEU A 819 17.17 46.30 6.96
N MET A 820 17.83 45.30 6.38
CA MET A 820 18.20 44.06 7.06
C MET A 820 19.19 44.27 8.22
N LYS A 821 20.09 45.25 8.09
CA LYS A 821 21.03 45.64 9.16
C LYS A 821 20.34 45.98 10.50
N LYS A 822 19.09 46.44 10.49
CA LYS A 822 18.33 46.78 11.71
C LYS A 822 17.97 45.55 12.55
N TYR A 823 17.92 44.37 11.93
CA TYR A 823 17.44 43.15 12.57
C TYR A 823 18.55 42.26 13.08
N GLN A 824 19.83 42.57 12.82
CA GLN A 824 20.95 41.66 13.01
C GLN A 824 22.02 42.25 13.94
N GLU A 825 22.65 41.40 14.75
CA GLU A 825 23.76 41.70 15.65
C GLU A 825 24.75 40.51 15.66
N GLY A 826 26.02 40.75 15.95
CA GLY A 826 27.02 39.67 15.96
C GLY A 826 26.73 38.55 16.98
N ILE A 827 27.22 37.34 16.69
CA ILE A 827 27.23 36.23 17.64
C ILE A 827 28.24 36.46 18.79
N PRO A 828 28.19 35.73 19.92
CA PRO A 828 29.18 35.89 20.98
C PRO A 828 30.62 35.72 20.46
N GLY A 829 31.44 36.75 20.69
CA GLY A 829 32.84 36.79 20.26
C GLY A 829 33.11 37.59 18.99
N THR A 830 32.12 38.19 18.32
CA THR A 830 32.38 39.12 17.20
C THR A 830 33.06 40.41 17.67
N LYS A 831 33.76 41.10 16.75
CA LYS A 831 34.34 42.42 17.02
C LYS A 831 33.21 43.48 17.13
N PRO A 832 33.41 44.59 17.86
CA PRO A 832 32.45 45.69 17.87
C PRO A 832 32.13 46.17 16.44
N GLY A 833 30.84 46.22 16.09
CA GLY A 833 30.36 46.62 14.75
C GLY A 833 30.31 45.51 13.70
N GLU A 834 30.84 44.32 13.99
CA GLU A 834 30.78 43.14 13.09
C GLU A 834 29.48 42.36 13.31
N VAL A 835 28.70 42.19 12.24
CA VAL A 835 27.37 41.54 12.28
C VAL A 835 27.43 40.09 11.79
N TRP A 836 28.02 39.85 10.63
CA TRP A 836 28.19 38.52 10.04
C TRP A 836 29.63 38.06 10.18
N VAL A 837 29.84 36.84 10.67
CA VAL A 837 31.15 36.21 10.70
C VAL A 837 31.23 35.05 9.73
N PHE A 838 32.37 34.95 9.06
CA PHE A 838 32.69 33.87 8.13
C PHE A 838 33.29 32.70 8.89
N PHE A 839 32.86 31.49 8.56
CA PHE A 839 33.51 30.28 9.00
C PHE A 839 34.49 29.80 7.94
N ASP A 840 35.73 29.56 8.36
CA ASP A 840 36.79 29.07 7.50
C ASP A 840 36.55 27.60 7.20
N LYS A 841 36.54 27.23 5.91
CA LYS A 841 36.46 25.84 5.47
C LYS A 841 37.69 25.09 5.95
N ASN A 842 37.50 23.93 6.54
CA ASN A 842 38.62 23.10 6.97
C ASN A 842 39.18 22.39 5.73
N ASN A 843 40.37 22.82 5.28
CA ASN A 843 41.07 22.22 4.13
C ASN A 843 41.78 20.93 4.53
#